data_AF-A0A1H3L0S2-F1
#
_entry.id   AF-A0A1H3L0S2-F1
#
_cell.length_a   1.000
_cell.length_b   1.000
_cell.length_c   1.000
_cell.angle_alpha   90.00
_cell.angle_beta   90.00
_cell.angle_gamma   90.00
#
_symmetry.space_group_name_H-M   'P 1'
#
loop_
_entity.id
_entity.type
_entity.pdbx_description
1 polymer ?
#
loop_
_entity_poly.entity_id
_entity_poly.type
_entity_poly.pdbx_seq_one_letter_code
_entity_poly.pdbx_strand_id
1 'polypeptide(L)'
;MTRQQPPYPRFGECISALAGAIDADKTGSDVGRLAREGDFDWERLDTVIAELLVDSIATVVGEPTRQIFERWVAAVRSAYTTLVLDVSLDALGRNDVLPVLVEHFFAPSGGQLLRQISADIPGPDLQLLLADNLQPLQVTLEWLDSAVGGPVEKLLYPGSTGSARVEQEKVRKWRTGTDIPSAQSIKLFYQRLIECWKPIPACPVWLMIASALSRLEKQSAAPLRSLLHLYVQGTTPPRRPIEKQLSELVVRAGHAWPELAEPGRQLWHDLRRTSAKLPGDQERTWQQIEALERLATTSDPEGRTAYHYSWMKGRWHVLSGQYQEALPHYKKAFEQACYRAGHQVKDIISEASCLSAFLPKERVFLKQLKHVGITLGLYRKPEAGSVLEDWELDQLALQLPLEFPACGRFAECQQDLADEPIQGWLFIDRDAIAKLKPDLKTPSRVRAVHSADGQVRRWPQLRLFASFGLVEQVKALLDAGAPVDELDSSNASALLCALQHAEQTGKREVLDLLLERHHQRSTINAVTRRKQLTPLMCAIDLGLADVVKTLIMQGADVEQRALTDSQSPLYYLVSRLSGKVNPTRMLVTLTARMMQEPDLVLQDTLRRFGVGVAGAFGSSTAALRSHQELAVAVAKALVDQHVSRQSVPKLMRIAAALLEAGANPNASHKYPVPGRTPLMLAAEHDLTELFDLMIQRGGEPLRPDAHGQDSWLIARAFQSRRVLNYLSRNPC
;
A
#
# COMPACT_ATOMS: atom_id res chain seq x y z
N MET A 1 -25.05 -10.09 23.99
CA MET A 1 -24.73 -8.99 23.06
C MET A 1 -24.23 -9.61 21.76
N THR A 2 -25.12 -9.80 20.79
CA THR A 2 -24.73 -10.16 19.42
C THR A 2 -23.77 -9.08 18.93
N ARG A 3 -22.54 -9.45 18.54
CA ARG A 3 -21.60 -8.51 17.90
C ARG A 3 -22.30 -7.99 16.64
N GLN A 4 -22.77 -6.76 16.69
CA GLN A 4 -23.48 -6.14 15.58
C GLN A 4 -22.53 -6.01 14.39
N GLN A 5 -23.00 -6.42 13.21
CA GLN A 5 -22.20 -6.33 11.99
C GLN A 5 -22.15 -4.87 11.50
N PRO A 6 -20.99 -4.41 10.99
CA PRO A 6 -20.88 -3.08 10.38
C PRO A 6 -21.77 -2.97 9.12
N PRO A 7 -22.13 -1.77 8.64
CA PRO A 7 -22.97 -1.61 7.45
C PRO A 7 -22.30 -2.03 6.14
N TYR A 8 -20.96 -2.01 6.04
CA TYR A 8 -20.19 -2.63 4.96
C TYR A 8 -19.73 -4.06 5.34
N PRO A 9 -19.85 -5.06 4.44
CA PRO A 9 -19.25 -6.39 4.67
C PRO A 9 -17.74 -6.31 4.85
N ARG A 10 -17.22 -7.01 5.86
CA ARG A 10 -15.77 -7.13 6.04
C ARG A 10 -15.16 -7.98 4.93
N PHE A 11 -13.87 -7.78 4.61
CA PHE A 11 -13.22 -8.60 3.58
C PHE A 11 -13.33 -10.11 3.88
N GLY A 12 -13.16 -10.54 5.13
CA GLY A 12 -13.33 -11.94 5.51
C GLY A 12 -14.75 -12.49 5.23
N GLU A 13 -15.79 -11.67 5.35
CA GLU A 13 -17.17 -12.05 5.00
C GLU A 13 -17.32 -12.22 3.48
N CYS A 14 -16.82 -11.26 2.70
CA CYS A 14 -16.81 -11.31 1.24
C CYS A 14 -16.04 -12.53 0.70
N ILE A 15 -14.85 -12.78 1.24
CA ILE A 15 -14.01 -13.93 0.87
C ILE A 15 -14.71 -15.25 1.23
N SER A 16 -15.33 -15.33 2.41
CA SER A 16 -16.09 -16.53 2.80
C SER A 16 -17.26 -16.81 1.85
N ALA A 17 -17.96 -15.78 1.39
CA ALA A 17 -19.04 -15.91 0.41
C ALA A 17 -18.52 -16.42 -0.93
N LEU A 18 -17.44 -15.83 -1.45
CA LEU A 18 -16.81 -16.28 -2.70
C LEU A 18 -16.25 -17.70 -2.60
N ALA A 19 -15.53 -18.03 -1.52
CA ALA A 19 -15.00 -19.37 -1.27
C ALA A 19 -16.13 -20.41 -1.18
N GLY A 20 -17.27 -20.05 -0.56
CA GLY A 20 -18.46 -20.91 -0.54
C GLY A 20 -19.10 -21.08 -1.92
N ALA A 21 -19.04 -20.07 -2.79
CA ALA A 21 -19.56 -20.15 -4.15
C ALA A 21 -18.76 -21.13 -5.02
N ILE A 22 -17.42 -21.11 -4.90
CA ILE A 22 -16.53 -22.00 -5.66
C ILE A 22 -16.29 -23.36 -4.98
N ASP A 23 -16.90 -23.61 -3.82
CA ASP A 23 -16.71 -24.84 -3.04
C ASP A 23 -15.25 -25.08 -2.62
N ALA A 24 -14.56 -24.01 -2.24
CA ALA A 24 -13.20 -24.08 -1.69
C ALA A 24 -13.22 -24.61 -0.25
N ASP A 25 -12.23 -25.45 0.08
CA ASP A 25 -12.08 -25.99 1.43
C ASP A 25 -11.64 -24.89 2.39
N LYS A 26 -12.48 -24.61 3.38
CA LYS A 26 -12.22 -23.57 4.40
C LYS A 26 -11.46 -24.13 5.60
N THR A 27 -11.23 -25.44 5.69
CA THR A 27 -10.60 -26.08 6.85
C THR A 27 -9.16 -25.59 7.02
N GLY A 28 -8.79 -25.25 8.26
CA GLY A 28 -7.46 -24.67 8.55
C GLY A 28 -7.24 -23.23 8.09
N SER A 29 -8.18 -22.62 7.35
CA SER A 29 -8.05 -21.23 6.91
C SER A 29 -8.48 -20.20 7.96
N ASP A 30 -7.85 -19.02 7.93
CA ASP A 30 -8.16 -17.92 8.85
C ASP A 30 -9.42 -17.10 8.48
N VAL A 31 -10.16 -17.47 7.43
CA VAL A 31 -11.34 -16.72 6.94
C VAL A 31 -12.39 -16.50 8.02
N GLY A 32 -12.72 -17.54 8.78
CA GLY A 32 -13.72 -17.43 9.84
C GLY A 32 -13.31 -16.48 10.97
N ARG A 33 -11.99 -16.30 11.16
CA ARG A 33 -11.45 -15.33 12.10
C ARG A 33 -11.49 -13.92 11.49
N LEU A 34 -11.07 -13.75 10.24
CA LEU A 34 -11.15 -12.47 9.52
C LEU A 34 -12.60 -11.94 9.43
N ALA A 35 -13.58 -12.82 9.21
CA ALA A 35 -14.99 -12.44 9.21
C ALA A 35 -15.46 -11.92 10.59
N ARG A 36 -15.04 -12.56 11.69
CA ARG A 36 -15.49 -12.23 13.06
C ARG A 36 -14.71 -11.10 13.73
N GLU A 37 -13.41 -11.03 13.51
CA GLU A 37 -12.49 -10.09 14.17
C GLU A 37 -12.12 -8.91 13.27
N GLY A 38 -12.39 -8.98 11.97
CA GLY A 38 -11.99 -7.96 10.99
C GLY A 38 -10.56 -8.18 10.48
N ASP A 39 -9.97 -7.15 9.87
CA ASP A 39 -8.65 -7.25 9.23
C ASP A 39 -7.52 -7.01 10.23
N PHE A 40 -7.46 -7.87 11.25
CA PHE A 40 -6.44 -7.80 12.29
C PHE A 40 -5.02 -8.08 11.77
N ASP A 41 -4.90 -8.74 10.62
CA ASP A 41 -3.65 -9.08 9.97
C ASP A 41 -3.75 -9.07 8.44
N TRP A 42 -3.10 -8.09 7.80
CA TRP A 42 -3.08 -7.92 6.34
C TRP A 42 -2.33 -9.05 5.60
N GLU A 43 -1.27 -9.64 6.20
CA GLU A 43 -0.49 -10.72 5.56
C GLU A 43 -1.36 -11.97 5.41
N ARG A 44 -2.09 -12.29 6.49
CA ARG A 44 -3.06 -13.38 6.48
C ARG A 44 -4.19 -13.13 5.50
N LEU A 45 -4.67 -11.88 5.37
CA LEU A 45 -5.71 -11.57 4.40
C LEU A 45 -5.26 -11.86 2.95
N ASP A 46 -4.06 -11.41 2.57
CA ASP A 46 -3.52 -11.66 1.23
C ASP A 46 -3.29 -13.17 1.00
N THR A 47 -2.73 -13.87 2.00
CA THR A 47 -2.50 -15.32 1.96
C THR A 47 -3.81 -16.10 1.80
N VAL A 48 -4.82 -15.74 2.58
CA VAL A 48 -6.16 -16.35 2.51
C VAL A 48 -6.82 -16.13 1.14
N ILE A 49 -6.68 -14.94 0.54
CA ILE A 49 -7.18 -14.68 -0.82
C ILE A 49 -6.44 -15.59 -1.84
N ALA A 50 -5.12 -15.67 -1.74
CA ALA A 50 -4.31 -16.49 -2.63
C ALA A 50 -4.70 -17.98 -2.51
N GLU A 51 -4.65 -18.56 -1.32
CA GLU A 51 -4.89 -19.99 -1.10
C GLU A 51 -6.34 -20.41 -1.40
N LEU A 52 -7.32 -19.67 -0.86
CA LEU A 52 -8.72 -20.10 -0.94
C LEU A 52 -9.45 -19.68 -2.19
N LEU A 53 -9.06 -18.56 -2.80
CA LEU A 53 -9.74 -18.08 -4.00
C LEU A 53 -8.90 -18.38 -5.23
N VAL A 54 -7.66 -17.88 -5.29
CA VAL A 54 -6.84 -17.95 -6.51
C VAL A 54 -6.35 -19.38 -6.79
N ASP A 55 -5.70 -20.01 -5.82
CA ASP A 55 -5.08 -21.32 -5.99
C ASP A 55 -6.14 -22.43 -6.07
N SER A 56 -7.19 -22.34 -5.24
CA SER A 56 -8.34 -23.26 -5.31
C SER A 56 -8.99 -23.27 -6.69
N ILE A 57 -9.20 -22.10 -7.31
CA ILE A 57 -9.67 -21.99 -8.71
C ILE A 57 -8.65 -22.60 -9.65
N ALA A 58 -7.36 -22.27 -9.53
CA ALA A 58 -6.31 -22.77 -10.40
C ALA A 58 -6.26 -24.32 -10.43
N THR A 59 -6.52 -24.99 -9.30
CA THR A 59 -6.55 -26.47 -9.25
C THR A 59 -7.64 -27.13 -10.10
N VAL A 60 -8.70 -26.39 -10.46
CA VAL A 60 -9.86 -26.87 -11.21
C VAL A 60 -9.82 -26.39 -12.67
N VAL A 61 -9.47 -25.13 -12.92
CA VAL A 61 -9.60 -24.50 -14.25
C VAL A 61 -8.29 -24.18 -14.97
N GLY A 62 -7.15 -24.24 -14.27
CA GLY A 62 -5.83 -23.95 -14.85
C GLY A 62 -5.42 -22.47 -14.85
N GLU A 63 -4.21 -22.22 -15.37
CA GLU A 63 -3.46 -20.95 -15.21
C GLU A 63 -4.04 -19.72 -15.97
N PRO A 64 -4.58 -19.84 -17.21
CA PRO A 64 -5.12 -18.67 -17.91
C PRO A 64 -6.28 -18.01 -17.16
N THR A 65 -7.21 -18.82 -16.63
CA THR A 65 -8.35 -18.32 -15.86
C THR A 65 -7.93 -17.78 -14.48
N ARG A 66 -6.89 -18.38 -13.87
CA ARG A 66 -6.28 -17.87 -12.63
C ARG A 66 -5.86 -16.41 -12.77
N GLN A 67 -5.16 -16.04 -13.85
CA GLN A 67 -4.68 -14.68 -14.07
C GLN A 67 -5.81 -13.66 -14.29
N ILE A 68 -6.90 -14.07 -14.96
CA ILE A 68 -8.09 -13.21 -15.13
C ILE A 68 -8.74 -12.97 -13.77
N PHE A 69 -8.93 -14.04 -12.99
CA PHE A 69 -9.58 -13.97 -11.69
C PHE A 69 -8.76 -13.20 -10.65
N GLU A 70 -7.45 -13.41 -10.58
CA GLU A 70 -6.54 -12.68 -9.68
C GLU A 70 -6.59 -11.17 -9.94
N ARG A 71 -6.52 -10.76 -11.22
CA ARG A 71 -6.67 -9.35 -11.62
C ARG A 71 -8.04 -8.79 -11.23
N TRP A 72 -9.10 -9.57 -11.41
CA TRP A 72 -10.44 -9.17 -11.01
C TRP A 72 -10.58 -9.00 -9.50
N VAL A 73 -10.09 -9.95 -8.69
CA VAL A 73 -10.13 -9.85 -7.22
C VAL A 73 -9.37 -8.61 -6.73
N ALA A 74 -8.19 -8.35 -7.29
CA ALA A 74 -7.42 -7.15 -6.97
C ALA A 74 -8.19 -5.86 -7.30
N ALA A 75 -8.83 -5.80 -8.47
CA ALA A 75 -9.63 -4.65 -8.89
C ALA A 75 -10.86 -4.43 -8.00
N VAL A 76 -11.62 -5.49 -7.70
CA VAL A 76 -12.80 -5.42 -6.84
C VAL A 76 -12.43 -5.00 -5.42
N ARG A 77 -11.35 -5.55 -4.87
CA ARG A 77 -10.85 -5.15 -3.55
C ARG A 77 -10.50 -3.66 -3.53
N SER A 78 -9.76 -3.16 -4.52
CA SER A 78 -9.38 -1.74 -4.58
C SER A 78 -10.59 -0.83 -4.68
N ALA A 79 -11.55 -1.16 -5.54
CA ALA A 79 -12.79 -0.39 -5.69
C ALA A 79 -13.63 -0.42 -4.40
N TYR A 80 -13.69 -1.58 -3.72
CA TYR A 80 -14.42 -1.74 -2.47
C TYR A 80 -13.80 -0.93 -1.33
N THR A 81 -12.47 -0.97 -1.20
CA THR A 81 -11.74 -0.14 -0.22
C THR A 81 -12.02 1.34 -0.42
N THR A 82 -12.04 1.80 -1.67
CA THR A 82 -12.34 3.20 -2.02
C THR A 82 -13.76 3.56 -1.57
N LEU A 83 -14.74 2.72 -1.90
CA LEU A 83 -16.13 2.92 -1.48
C LEU A 83 -16.29 3.01 0.05
N VAL A 84 -15.63 2.10 0.79
CA VAL A 84 -15.64 2.06 2.27
C VAL A 84 -15.00 3.32 2.87
N LEU A 85 -14.00 3.90 2.21
CA LEU A 85 -13.30 5.10 2.68
C LEU A 85 -13.96 6.42 2.26
N ASP A 86 -14.73 6.45 1.19
CA ASP A 86 -15.29 7.70 0.67
C ASP A 86 -16.68 7.97 1.24
N VAL A 87 -17.49 6.93 1.46
CA VAL A 87 -18.90 7.07 1.82
C VAL A 87 -19.12 6.60 3.26
N SER A 88 -19.41 7.55 4.14
CA SER A 88 -19.83 7.24 5.51
C SER A 88 -21.26 6.74 5.54
N LEU A 89 -21.52 5.67 6.30
CA LEU A 89 -22.84 5.05 6.46
C LEU A 89 -23.37 5.25 7.89
N ASP A 90 -23.21 6.47 8.39
CA ASP A 90 -23.71 6.90 9.70
C ASP A 90 -25.23 6.72 9.73
N ALA A 91 -25.76 6.04 10.75
CA ALA A 91 -27.18 5.67 10.92
C ALA A 91 -27.73 4.49 10.08
N LEU A 92 -26.97 3.91 9.14
CA LEU A 92 -27.44 2.74 8.39
C LEU A 92 -26.98 1.41 9.02
N GLY A 93 -27.78 0.36 8.81
CA GLY A 93 -27.46 -1.01 9.16
C GLY A 93 -27.10 -1.87 7.94
N ARG A 94 -26.62 -3.09 8.19
CA ARG A 94 -26.33 -4.10 7.15
C ARG A 94 -27.53 -4.33 6.22
N ASN A 95 -28.74 -4.38 6.77
CA ASN A 95 -29.96 -4.70 6.02
C ASN A 95 -30.35 -3.61 5.02
N ASP A 96 -30.03 -2.35 5.32
CA ASP A 96 -30.32 -1.21 4.44
C ASP A 96 -29.32 -1.15 3.28
N VAL A 97 -28.07 -1.52 3.55
CA VAL A 97 -26.92 -1.28 2.67
C VAL A 97 -26.62 -2.46 1.76
N LEU A 98 -26.76 -3.69 2.25
CA LEU A 98 -26.39 -4.90 1.49
C LEU A 98 -27.16 -5.03 0.16
N PRO A 99 -28.49 -4.79 0.08
CA PRO A 99 -29.21 -4.85 -1.20
C PRO A 99 -28.63 -3.88 -2.24
N VAL A 100 -28.32 -2.64 -1.83
CA VAL A 100 -27.73 -1.60 -2.68
C VAL A 100 -26.34 -2.01 -3.15
N LEU A 101 -25.51 -2.57 -2.27
CA LEU A 101 -24.19 -3.09 -2.64
C LEU A 101 -24.29 -4.26 -3.62
N VAL A 102 -25.23 -5.18 -3.42
CA VAL A 102 -25.43 -6.31 -4.35
C VAL A 102 -25.83 -5.80 -5.73
N GLU A 103 -26.77 -4.87 -5.80
CA GLU A 103 -27.29 -4.31 -7.05
C GLU A 103 -26.28 -3.44 -7.81
N HIS A 104 -25.59 -2.55 -7.10
CA HIS A 104 -24.81 -1.48 -7.73
C HIS A 104 -23.29 -1.64 -7.62
N PHE A 105 -22.79 -2.59 -6.81
CA PHE A 105 -21.36 -2.87 -6.70
C PHE A 105 -20.99 -4.30 -7.11
N PHE A 106 -21.56 -5.31 -6.43
CA PHE A 106 -21.16 -6.71 -6.63
C PHE A 106 -21.70 -7.28 -7.95
N ALA A 107 -22.96 -7.06 -8.31
CA ALA A 107 -23.51 -7.50 -9.60
C ALA A 107 -22.76 -6.89 -10.81
N PRO A 108 -22.50 -5.57 -10.89
CA PRO A 108 -21.72 -5.03 -12.01
C PRO A 108 -20.28 -5.57 -12.06
N SER A 109 -19.64 -5.76 -10.89
CA SER A 109 -18.31 -6.36 -10.81
C SER A 109 -18.29 -7.81 -11.30
N GLY A 110 -19.28 -8.61 -10.91
CA GLY A 110 -19.45 -9.99 -11.38
C GLY A 110 -19.79 -10.08 -12.87
N GLY A 111 -20.65 -9.18 -13.37
CA GLY A 111 -20.98 -9.10 -14.80
C GLY A 111 -19.78 -8.69 -15.66
N GLN A 112 -18.85 -7.89 -15.13
CA GLN A 112 -17.58 -7.60 -15.81
C GLN A 112 -16.69 -8.84 -15.90
N LEU A 113 -16.58 -9.62 -14.82
CA LEU A 113 -15.82 -10.89 -14.84
C LEU A 113 -16.39 -11.87 -15.88
N LEU A 114 -17.70 -12.06 -15.90
CA LEU A 114 -18.36 -12.96 -16.86
C LEU A 114 -18.13 -12.54 -18.31
N ARG A 115 -18.16 -11.23 -18.60
CA ARG A 115 -17.86 -10.71 -19.95
C ARG A 115 -16.39 -10.91 -20.34
N GLN A 116 -15.45 -10.69 -19.41
CA GLN A 116 -14.03 -10.95 -19.66
C GLN A 116 -13.78 -12.43 -19.94
N ILE A 117 -14.35 -13.33 -19.13
CA ILE A 117 -14.23 -14.78 -19.33
C ILE A 117 -14.85 -15.20 -20.65
N SER A 118 -16.05 -14.72 -20.99
CA SER A 118 -16.72 -15.07 -22.25
C SER A 118 -16.02 -14.54 -23.50
N ALA A 119 -15.22 -13.48 -23.39
CA ALA A 119 -14.42 -12.96 -24.51
C ALA A 119 -13.18 -13.83 -24.76
N ASP A 120 -12.55 -14.32 -23.69
CA ASP A 120 -11.29 -15.08 -23.76
C ASP A 120 -11.50 -16.60 -23.87
N ILE A 121 -12.62 -17.12 -23.35
CA ILE A 121 -12.89 -18.55 -23.22
C ILE A 121 -14.24 -18.88 -23.88
N PRO A 122 -14.28 -19.77 -24.89
CA PRO A 122 -15.52 -20.16 -25.55
C PRO A 122 -16.47 -20.84 -24.56
N GLY A 123 -17.77 -20.58 -24.66
CA GLY A 123 -18.73 -20.95 -23.62
C GLY A 123 -20.20 -20.96 -24.03
N PRO A 124 -21.09 -21.26 -23.08
CA PRO A 124 -22.53 -21.12 -23.24
C PRO A 124 -22.93 -19.65 -23.46
N ASP A 125 -24.11 -19.44 -24.03
CA ASP A 125 -24.70 -18.11 -24.16
C ASP A 125 -24.93 -17.50 -22.77
N LEU A 126 -24.25 -16.37 -22.50
CA LEU A 126 -24.36 -15.65 -21.23
C LEU A 126 -25.78 -15.17 -20.94
N GLN A 127 -26.59 -14.86 -21.95
CA GLN A 127 -27.97 -14.42 -21.75
C GLN A 127 -28.81 -15.57 -21.21
N LEU A 128 -28.66 -16.77 -21.81
CA LEU A 128 -29.37 -17.97 -21.35
C LEU A 128 -28.87 -18.41 -19.97
N LEU A 129 -27.57 -18.32 -19.71
CA LEU A 129 -26.96 -18.69 -18.42
C LEU A 129 -27.51 -17.85 -17.26
N LEU A 130 -27.81 -16.57 -17.52
CA LEU A 130 -28.29 -15.61 -16.53
C LEU A 130 -29.82 -15.44 -16.53
N ALA A 131 -30.54 -16.14 -17.39
CA ALA A 131 -32.00 -16.05 -17.47
C ALA A 131 -32.67 -16.67 -16.23
N ASP A 132 -33.62 -15.96 -15.63
CA ASP A 132 -34.26 -16.35 -14.36
C ASP A 132 -34.99 -17.70 -14.44
N ASN A 133 -35.53 -18.02 -15.63
CA ASN A 133 -36.34 -19.21 -15.90
C ASN A 133 -35.50 -20.47 -16.20
N LEU A 134 -34.18 -20.36 -16.38
CA LEU A 134 -33.30 -21.47 -16.71
C LEU A 134 -32.32 -21.74 -15.55
N GLN A 135 -31.91 -23.00 -15.38
CA GLN A 135 -30.86 -23.35 -14.41
C GLN A 135 -29.47 -23.16 -15.04
N PRO A 136 -28.50 -22.47 -14.39
CA PRO A 136 -27.18 -22.23 -14.97
C PRO A 136 -26.44 -23.52 -15.38
N LEU A 137 -26.56 -24.57 -14.56
CA LEU A 137 -25.96 -25.88 -14.83
C LEU A 137 -26.61 -26.58 -16.03
N GLN A 138 -27.92 -26.40 -16.25
CA GLN A 138 -28.62 -26.92 -17.42
C GLN A 138 -28.06 -26.32 -18.71
N VAL A 139 -27.99 -24.99 -18.78
CA VAL A 139 -27.49 -24.26 -19.97
C VAL A 139 -26.04 -24.65 -20.28
N THR A 140 -25.22 -24.79 -19.24
CA THR A 140 -23.81 -25.20 -19.40
C THR A 140 -23.70 -26.64 -19.94
N LEU A 141 -24.54 -27.56 -19.46
CA LEU A 141 -24.53 -28.94 -19.92
C LEU A 141 -25.12 -29.08 -21.34
N GLU A 142 -26.12 -28.29 -21.72
CA GLU A 142 -26.66 -28.24 -23.10
C GLU A 142 -25.65 -27.68 -24.11
N TRP A 143 -24.85 -26.70 -23.70
CA TRP A 143 -23.70 -26.23 -24.47
C TRP A 143 -22.66 -27.35 -24.65
N LEU A 144 -22.35 -28.09 -23.59
CA LEU A 144 -21.46 -29.26 -23.67
C LEU A 144 -22.02 -30.35 -24.57
N ASP A 145 -23.33 -30.61 -24.51
CA ASP A 145 -24.00 -31.60 -25.36
C ASP A 145 -23.85 -31.23 -26.84
N SER A 146 -23.98 -29.94 -27.16
CA SER A 146 -23.79 -29.42 -28.51
C SER A 146 -22.35 -29.56 -28.99
N ALA A 147 -21.37 -29.38 -28.10
CA ALA A 147 -19.95 -29.55 -28.42
C ALA A 147 -19.54 -31.02 -28.62
N VAL A 148 -20.26 -31.95 -27.99
CA VAL A 148 -19.97 -33.39 -28.02
C VAL A 148 -20.84 -34.14 -29.05
N GLY A 149 -21.97 -33.56 -29.48
CA GLY A 149 -22.90 -34.16 -30.44
C GLY A 149 -23.97 -35.06 -29.80
N GLY A 150 -24.29 -34.84 -28.52
CA GLY A 150 -25.31 -35.60 -27.78
C GLY A 150 -25.17 -35.46 -26.27
N PRO A 151 -26.07 -36.07 -25.47
CA PRO A 151 -26.06 -35.94 -24.01
C PRO A 151 -24.75 -36.42 -23.38
N VAL A 152 -24.01 -35.51 -22.75
CA VAL A 152 -22.65 -35.75 -22.24
C VAL A 152 -22.62 -36.87 -21.20
N GLU A 153 -23.66 -37.03 -20.37
CA GLU A 153 -23.73 -38.12 -19.39
C GLU A 153 -23.80 -39.52 -20.03
N LYS A 154 -24.39 -39.64 -21.23
CA LYS A 154 -24.46 -40.92 -21.95
C LYS A 154 -23.13 -41.26 -22.60
N LEU A 155 -22.38 -40.25 -23.05
CA LEU A 155 -21.02 -40.44 -23.58
C LEU A 155 -20.06 -40.88 -22.45
N LEU A 156 -20.09 -40.17 -21.32
CA LEU A 156 -19.17 -40.41 -20.21
C LEU A 156 -19.43 -41.75 -19.51
N TYR A 157 -20.70 -42.14 -19.41
CA TYR A 157 -21.12 -43.29 -18.63
C TYR A 157 -22.10 -44.18 -19.42
N PRO A 158 -21.66 -44.95 -20.42
CA PRO A 158 -22.57 -45.66 -21.34
C PRO A 158 -23.38 -46.80 -20.69
N GLY A 159 -23.00 -47.28 -19.50
CA GLY A 159 -23.66 -48.39 -18.81
C GLY A 159 -25.02 -48.04 -18.22
N SER A 160 -26.03 -48.86 -18.50
CA SER A 160 -27.41 -48.72 -17.99
C SER A 160 -27.63 -49.35 -16.60
N THR A 161 -26.61 -49.98 -16.02
CA THR A 161 -26.63 -50.64 -14.71
C THR A 161 -25.36 -50.32 -13.90
N GLY A 162 -25.42 -50.50 -12.57
CA GLY A 162 -24.26 -50.32 -11.68
C GLY A 162 -23.83 -48.86 -11.46
N SER A 163 -22.52 -48.64 -11.27
CA SER A 163 -21.92 -47.34 -10.94
C SER A 163 -22.10 -46.28 -12.04
N ALA A 164 -22.12 -46.69 -13.32
CA ALA A 164 -22.34 -45.79 -14.45
C ALA A 164 -23.72 -45.11 -14.40
N ARG A 165 -24.78 -45.84 -14.01
CA ARG A 165 -26.12 -45.28 -13.84
C ARG A 165 -26.19 -44.27 -12.70
N VAL A 166 -25.42 -44.48 -11.63
CA VAL A 166 -25.36 -43.54 -10.49
C VAL A 166 -24.73 -42.23 -10.90
N GLU A 167 -23.62 -42.27 -11.64
CA GLU A 167 -22.96 -41.07 -12.14
C GLU A 167 -23.78 -40.35 -13.23
N GLN A 168 -24.48 -41.08 -14.11
CA GLN A 168 -25.46 -40.47 -15.02
C GLN A 168 -26.55 -39.72 -14.26
N GLU A 169 -27.11 -40.36 -13.22
CA GLU A 169 -28.17 -39.75 -12.41
C GLU A 169 -27.66 -38.53 -11.65
N LYS A 170 -26.40 -38.54 -11.21
CA LYS A 170 -25.74 -37.39 -10.59
C LYS A 170 -25.66 -36.19 -11.55
N VAL A 171 -25.22 -36.39 -12.79
CA VAL A 171 -25.17 -35.31 -13.80
C VAL A 171 -26.58 -34.84 -14.16
N ARG A 172 -27.57 -35.72 -14.21
CA ARG A 172 -28.99 -35.33 -14.40
C ARG A 172 -29.50 -34.47 -13.25
N LYS A 173 -29.13 -34.78 -12.02
CA LYS A 173 -29.45 -33.95 -10.84
C LYS A 173 -28.81 -32.58 -10.90
N TRP A 174 -27.63 -32.45 -11.53
CA TRP A 174 -27.02 -31.14 -11.79
C TRP A 174 -27.85 -30.32 -12.79
N ARG A 175 -28.36 -30.95 -13.87
CA ARG A 175 -29.23 -30.26 -14.84
C ARG A 175 -30.49 -29.70 -14.18
N THR A 176 -31.09 -30.45 -13.25
CA THR A 176 -32.30 -30.01 -12.55
C THR A 176 -32.03 -29.02 -11.42
N GLY A 177 -30.76 -28.76 -11.06
CA GLY A 177 -30.37 -27.89 -9.95
C GLY A 177 -30.65 -28.49 -8.56
N THR A 178 -31.06 -29.77 -8.50
CA THR A 178 -31.29 -30.50 -7.25
C THR A 178 -29.99 -30.77 -6.49
N ASP A 179 -28.91 -31.04 -7.24
CA ASP A 179 -27.55 -31.18 -6.72
C ASP A 179 -26.63 -30.17 -7.43
N ILE A 180 -25.65 -29.62 -6.72
CA ILE A 180 -24.67 -28.67 -7.26
C ILE A 180 -23.29 -29.30 -7.16
N PRO A 181 -22.53 -29.45 -8.27
CA PRO A 181 -21.28 -30.20 -8.25
C PRO A 181 -20.21 -29.52 -7.41
N SER A 182 -19.55 -30.31 -6.55
CA SER A 182 -18.36 -29.88 -5.80
C SER A 182 -17.17 -29.60 -6.72
N ALA A 183 -16.19 -28.82 -6.26
CA ALA A 183 -14.97 -28.55 -7.02
C ALA A 183 -14.25 -29.86 -7.43
N GLN A 184 -14.20 -30.83 -6.51
CA GLN A 184 -13.67 -32.17 -6.78
C GLN A 184 -14.51 -32.95 -7.81
N SER A 185 -15.85 -32.84 -7.76
CA SER A 185 -16.73 -33.49 -8.74
C SER A 185 -16.52 -32.93 -10.15
N ILE A 186 -16.31 -31.62 -10.29
CA ILE A 186 -16.00 -30.98 -11.59
C ILE A 186 -14.66 -31.50 -12.13
N LYS A 187 -13.64 -31.62 -11.28
CA LYS A 187 -12.33 -32.14 -11.66
C LYS A 187 -12.41 -33.60 -12.14
N LEU A 188 -13.10 -34.46 -11.40
CA LEU A 188 -13.32 -35.87 -11.79
C LEU A 188 -14.14 -35.98 -13.08
N PHE A 189 -15.17 -35.15 -13.24
CA PHE A 189 -15.97 -35.08 -14.47
C PHE A 189 -15.11 -34.70 -15.68
N TYR A 190 -14.26 -33.68 -15.54
CA TYR A 190 -13.38 -33.23 -16.62
C TYR A 190 -12.31 -34.26 -16.98
N GLN A 191 -11.75 -34.96 -15.98
CA GLN A 191 -10.82 -36.08 -16.23
C GLN A 191 -11.48 -37.18 -17.07
N ARG A 192 -12.71 -37.59 -16.74
CA ARG A 192 -13.46 -38.55 -17.54
C ARG A 192 -13.82 -38.04 -18.94
N LEU A 193 -14.08 -36.74 -19.09
CA LEU A 193 -14.30 -36.14 -20.40
C LEU A 193 -13.08 -36.24 -21.31
N ILE A 194 -11.87 -36.02 -20.77
CA ILE A 194 -10.63 -36.17 -21.55
C ILE A 194 -10.36 -37.63 -21.92
N GLU A 195 -10.74 -38.59 -21.07
CA GLU A 195 -10.61 -40.02 -21.37
C GLU A 195 -11.54 -40.47 -22.50
N CYS A 196 -12.76 -39.92 -22.54
CA CYS A 196 -13.81 -40.35 -23.49
C CYS A 196 -13.94 -39.46 -24.73
N TRP A 197 -13.39 -38.24 -24.73
CA TRP A 197 -13.55 -37.24 -25.80
C TRP A 197 -12.33 -36.32 -25.93
N LYS A 198 -12.37 -35.42 -26.92
CA LYS A 198 -11.35 -34.37 -27.08
C LYS A 198 -11.39 -33.40 -25.89
N PRO A 199 -10.23 -32.87 -25.45
CA PRO A 199 -10.16 -31.95 -24.32
C PRO A 199 -10.90 -30.65 -24.65
N ILE A 200 -11.82 -30.25 -23.78
CA ILE A 200 -12.52 -28.95 -23.83
C ILE A 200 -12.11 -28.14 -22.58
N PRO A 201 -11.02 -27.36 -22.62
CA PRO A 201 -10.50 -26.64 -21.45
C PRO A 201 -11.50 -25.67 -20.80
N ALA A 202 -12.49 -25.20 -21.57
CA ALA A 202 -13.54 -24.32 -21.08
C ALA A 202 -14.59 -25.03 -20.20
N CYS A 203 -14.69 -26.37 -20.26
CA CYS A 203 -15.67 -27.16 -19.51
C CYS A 203 -15.60 -26.94 -17.99
N PRO A 204 -14.45 -27.13 -17.30
CA PRO A 204 -14.36 -26.91 -15.86
C PRO A 204 -14.64 -25.45 -15.46
N VAL A 205 -14.29 -24.48 -16.33
CA VAL A 205 -14.54 -23.04 -16.09
C VAL A 205 -16.02 -22.77 -16.00
N TRP A 206 -16.79 -23.15 -17.02
CA TRP A 206 -18.22 -22.85 -17.07
C TRP A 206 -19.03 -23.67 -16.07
N LEU A 207 -18.65 -24.93 -15.80
CA LEU A 207 -19.28 -25.71 -14.73
C LEU A 207 -19.08 -25.07 -13.35
N MET A 208 -17.88 -24.53 -13.08
CA MET A 208 -17.61 -23.86 -11.82
C MET A 208 -18.36 -22.53 -11.72
N ILE A 209 -18.42 -21.74 -12.80
CA ILE A 209 -19.22 -20.49 -12.85
C ILE A 209 -20.71 -20.79 -12.62
N ALA A 210 -21.27 -21.76 -13.33
CA ALA A 210 -22.68 -22.15 -13.16
C ALA A 210 -22.97 -22.61 -11.72
N SER A 211 -22.07 -23.40 -11.14
CA SER A 211 -22.18 -23.84 -9.75
C SER A 211 -22.12 -22.68 -8.76
N ALA A 212 -21.19 -21.74 -8.98
CA ALA A 212 -21.05 -20.54 -8.16
C ALA A 212 -22.28 -19.64 -8.24
N LEU A 213 -22.85 -19.43 -9.43
CA LEU A 213 -24.09 -18.67 -9.61
C LEU A 213 -25.25 -19.32 -8.83
N SER A 214 -25.43 -20.64 -8.96
CA SER A 214 -26.49 -21.36 -8.25
C SER A 214 -26.30 -21.34 -6.73
N ARG A 215 -25.05 -21.38 -6.22
CA ARG A 215 -24.78 -21.28 -4.77
C ARG A 215 -25.03 -19.86 -4.24
N LEU A 216 -24.57 -18.84 -4.97
CA LEU A 216 -24.74 -17.44 -4.56
C LEU A 216 -26.21 -17.04 -4.55
N GLU A 217 -26.98 -17.46 -5.54
CA GLU A 217 -28.42 -17.18 -5.60
C GLU A 217 -29.18 -17.83 -4.45
N LYS A 218 -28.80 -19.05 -4.03
CA LYS A 218 -29.36 -19.68 -2.82
C LYS A 218 -29.01 -18.93 -1.53
N GLN A 219 -27.92 -18.17 -1.51
CA GLN A 219 -27.45 -17.42 -0.34
C GLN A 219 -27.95 -15.97 -0.31
N SER A 220 -28.21 -15.37 -1.47
CA SER A 220 -28.63 -13.97 -1.58
C SER A 220 -30.14 -13.82 -1.53
N ALA A 221 -30.64 -12.91 -0.69
CA ALA A 221 -32.06 -12.53 -0.70
C ALA A 221 -32.47 -11.72 -1.95
N ALA A 222 -31.50 -11.12 -2.65
CA ALA A 222 -31.71 -10.36 -3.88
C ALA A 222 -31.58 -11.26 -5.12
N PRO A 223 -32.31 -10.96 -6.22
CA PRO A 223 -32.24 -11.73 -7.46
C PRO A 223 -30.95 -11.44 -8.23
N LEU A 224 -29.84 -12.05 -7.77
CA LEU A 224 -28.49 -11.78 -8.29
C LEU A 224 -28.36 -12.03 -9.79
N ARG A 225 -28.97 -13.11 -10.31
CA ARG A 225 -28.90 -13.45 -11.74
C ARG A 225 -29.62 -12.43 -12.62
N SER A 226 -30.81 -11.99 -12.24
CA SER A 226 -31.56 -10.95 -12.95
C SER A 226 -30.76 -9.64 -13.02
N LEU A 227 -30.08 -9.30 -11.92
CA LEU A 227 -29.20 -8.13 -11.86
C LEU A 227 -27.99 -8.28 -12.79
N LEU A 228 -27.31 -9.43 -12.76
CA LEU A 228 -26.20 -9.74 -13.67
C LEU A 228 -26.65 -9.69 -15.14
N HIS A 229 -27.84 -10.21 -15.43
CA HIS A 229 -28.41 -10.27 -16.78
C HIS A 229 -28.57 -8.86 -17.38
N LEU A 230 -29.11 -7.90 -16.62
CA LEU A 230 -29.23 -6.50 -17.03
C LEU A 230 -27.85 -5.90 -17.39
N TYR A 231 -26.80 -6.23 -16.64
CA TYR A 231 -25.46 -5.72 -16.91
C TYR A 231 -24.81 -6.33 -18.15
N VAL A 232 -25.07 -7.61 -18.44
CA VAL A 232 -24.55 -8.28 -19.63
C VAL A 232 -25.24 -7.78 -20.91
N GLN A 233 -26.54 -7.46 -20.84
CA GLN A 233 -27.31 -6.95 -21.98
C GLN A 233 -26.98 -5.50 -22.39
N GLY A 234 -26.23 -4.75 -21.56
CA GLY A 234 -25.93 -3.34 -21.81
C GLY A 234 -27.12 -2.39 -21.62
N THR A 235 -28.28 -2.88 -21.21
CA THR A 235 -29.49 -2.14 -20.84
C THR A 235 -29.35 -1.54 -19.44
N THR A 236 -28.37 -0.66 -19.24
CA THR A 236 -28.22 0.05 -17.97
C THR A 236 -29.03 1.35 -17.96
N PRO A 237 -29.85 1.64 -16.93
CA PRO A 237 -30.35 2.99 -16.70
C PRO A 237 -29.18 3.97 -16.45
N PRO A 238 -29.36 5.29 -16.68
CA PRO A 238 -28.33 6.29 -16.44
C PRO A 238 -27.89 6.25 -14.98
N ARG A 239 -26.68 5.73 -14.75
CA ARG A 239 -26.18 5.38 -13.42
C ARG A 239 -25.98 6.62 -12.57
N ARG A 240 -26.71 6.71 -11.46
CA ARG A 240 -26.18 7.46 -10.32
C ARG A 240 -25.01 6.65 -9.76
N PRO A 241 -23.86 7.28 -9.44
CA PRO A 241 -22.78 6.61 -8.74
C PRO A 241 -23.31 5.96 -7.44
N ILE A 242 -22.83 4.77 -7.09
CA ILE A 242 -23.28 4.06 -5.88
C ILE A 242 -23.05 4.91 -4.64
N GLU A 243 -21.97 5.71 -4.66
CA GLU A 243 -21.59 6.66 -3.63
C GLU A 243 -22.71 7.67 -3.39
N LYS A 244 -23.36 8.14 -4.46
CA LYS A 244 -24.47 9.09 -4.38
C LYS A 244 -25.72 8.42 -3.81
N GLN A 245 -26.03 7.19 -4.22
CA GLN A 245 -27.20 6.47 -3.70
C GLN A 245 -27.07 6.16 -2.21
N LEU A 246 -25.91 5.67 -1.79
CA LEU A 246 -25.62 5.42 -0.38
C LEU A 246 -25.66 6.72 0.43
N SER A 247 -25.06 7.80 -0.07
CA SER A 247 -25.13 9.13 0.56
C SER A 247 -26.56 9.63 0.71
N GLU A 248 -27.42 9.47 -0.31
CA GLU A 248 -28.83 9.85 -0.25
C GLU A 248 -29.60 9.04 0.82
N LEU A 249 -29.30 7.73 0.96
CA LEU A 249 -29.90 6.89 2.00
C LEU A 249 -29.48 7.32 3.40
N VAL A 250 -28.20 7.65 3.58
CA VAL A 250 -27.66 8.16 4.85
C VAL A 250 -28.32 9.47 5.24
N VAL A 251 -28.46 10.42 4.30
CA VAL A 251 -29.13 11.70 4.55
C VAL A 251 -30.59 11.46 4.97
N ARG A 252 -31.32 10.58 4.28
CA ARG A 252 -32.71 10.25 4.63
C ARG A 252 -32.82 9.60 6.01
N ALA A 253 -31.92 8.68 6.34
CA ALA A 253 -31.88 8.04 7.66
C ALA A 253 -31.50 9.04 8.76
N GLY A 254 -30.54 9.93 8.50
CA GLY A 254 -30.10 10.96 9.45
C GLY A 254 -31.20 11.97 9.81
N HIS A 255 -32.11 12.28 8.88
CA HIS A 255 -33.28 13.11 9.16
C HIS A 255 -34.26 12.49 10.17
N ALA A 256 -34.18 11.18 10.42
CA ALA A 256 -35.01 10.53 11.43
C ALA A 256 -34.61 10.89 12.87
N TRP A 257 -33.37 11.40 13.10
CA TRP A 257 -32.82 11.64 14.44
C TRP A 257 -32.27 13.08 14.63
N PRO A 258 -33.11 14.13 14.46
CA PRO A 258 -32.65 15.52 14.58
C PRO A 258 -32.11 15.84 15.99
N GLU A 259 -32.68 15.22 17.02
CA GLU A 259 -32.29 15.38 18.44
C GLU A 259 -30.85 14.92 18.73
N LEU A 260 -30.30 14.00 17.92
CA LEU A 260 -28.90 13.57 18.01
C LEU A 260 -28.00 14.38 17.07
N ALA A 261 -28.49 14.67 15.86
CA ALA A 261 -27.69 15.27 14.81
C ALA A 261 -27.29 16.72 15.10
N GLU A 262 -28.21 17.56 15.59
CA GLU A 262 -27.91 18.97 15.86
C GLU A 262 -26.92 19.18 17.01
N PRO A 263 -27.16 18.61 18.22
CA PRO A 263 -26.23 18.80 19.33
C PRO A 263 -24.90 18.07 19.05
N GLY A 264 -24.93 16.93 18.35
CA GLY A 264 -23.72 16.23 17.91
C GLY A 264 -22.85 17.06 16.97
N ARG A 265 -23.43 17.77 16.00
CA ARG A 265 -22.70 18.68 15.09
C ARG A 265 -22.09 19.87 15.83
N GLN A 266 -22.84 20.47 16.75
CA GLN A 266 -22.34 21.57 17.56
C GLN A 266 -21.15 21.12 18.41
N LEU A 267 -21.29 19.99 19.10
CA LEU A 267 -20.24 19.42 19.93
C LEU A 267 -19.00 19.03 19.10
N TRP A 268 -19.21 18.53 17.87
CA TRP A 268 -18.12 18.26 16.93
C TRP A 268 -17.31 19.51 16.58
N HIS A 269 -18.00 20.63 16.37
CA HIS A 269 -17.36 21.93 16.14
C HIS A 269 -16.61 22.40 17.40
N ASP A 270 -17.24 22.28 18.56
CA ASP A 270 -16.67 22.63 19.86
C ASP A 270 -15.48 21.74 20.27
N LEU A 271 -15.33 20.56 19.67
CA LEU A 271 -14.18 19.66 19.88
C LEU A 271 -13.19 19.64 18.70
N ARG A 272 -13.33 20.57 17.74
CA ARG A 272 -12.37 20.68 16.63
C ARG A 272 -10.98 21.02 17.17
N ARG A 273 -9.99 20.28 16.67
CA ARG A 273 -8.57 20.31 17.08
C ARG A 273 -7.87 21.66 16.89
N THR A 274 -8.40 22.51 16.02
CA THR A 274 -7.77 23.78 15.60
C THR A 274 -8.51 25.03 16.07
N SER A 275 -9.68 24.87 16.69
CA SER A 275 -10.50 26.00 17.18
C SER A 275 -10.20 26.28 18.64
N ALA A 276 -9.99 27.56 18.98
CA ALA A 276 -9.77 28.01 20.35
C ALA A 276 -10.90 27.61 21.29
N LYS A 277 -10.54 27.24 22.52
CA LYS A 277 -11.47 26.89 23.61
C LYS A 277 -11.49 28.01 24.65
N LEU A 278 -12.67 28.33 25.15
CA LEU A 278 -12.88 29.29 26.22
C LEU A 278 -12.81 28.60 27.59
N PRO A 279 -12.50 29.34 28.67
CA PRO A 279 -12.60 28.82 30.02
C PRO A 279 -14.03 28.32 30.31
N GLY A 280 -14.14 27.13 30.88
CA GLY A 280 -15.41 26.43 31.15
C GLY A 280 -15.88 25.52 30.00
N ASP A 281 -15.28 25.58 28.81
CA ASP A 281 -15.65 24.71 27.70
C ASP A 281 -15.32 23.23 28.00
N GLN A 282 -14.28 22.97 28.80
CA GLN A 282 -13.89 21.61 29.17
C GLN A 282 -15.02 20.87 29.88
N GLU A 283 -15.56 21.43 30.96
CA GLU A 283 -16.64 20.81 31.73
C GLU A 283 -17.96 20.80 30.93
N ARG A 284 -18.28 21.90 30.23
CA ARG A 284 -19.49 21.99 29.40
C ARG A 284 -19.55 20.90 28.35
N THR A 285 -18.47 20.74 27.58
CA THR A 285 -18.43 19.77 26.48
C THR A 285 -18.48 18.34 26.99
N TRP A 286 -17.88 18.03 28.15
CA TRP A 286 -18.01 16.70 28.77
C TRP A 286 -19.45 16.37 29.14
N GLN A 287 -20.15 17.28 29.83
CA GLN A 287 -21.55 17.10 30.20
C GLN A 287 -22.45 16.94 28.96
N GLN A 288 -22.16 17.68 27.89
CA GLN A 288 -22.88 17.55 26.61
C GLN A 288 -22.62 16.19 25.94
N ILE A 289 -21.40 15.67 25.96
CA ILE A 289 -21.09 14.33 25.43
C ILE A 289 -21.89 13.27 26.19
N GLU A 290 -21.90 13.32 27.53
CA GLU A 290 -22.64 12.36 28.34
C GLU A 290 -24.16 12.44 28.13
N ALA A 291 -24.71 13.65 28.04
CA ALA A 291 -26.13 13.86 27.76
C ALA A 291 -26.52 13.28 26.39
N LEU A 292 -25.68 13.50 25.38
CA LEU A 292 -25.89 12.98 24.01
C LEU A 292 -25.84 11.45 23.97
N GLU A 293 -24.87 10.84 24.67
CA GLU A 293 -24.75 9.38 24.76
C GLU A 293 -25.95 8.75 25.47
N ARG A 294 -26.45 9.38 26.54
CA ARG A 294 -27.68 8.93 27.23
C ARG A 294 -28.90 9.02 26.29
N LEU A 295 -29.03 10.11 25.54
CA LEU A 295 -30.13 10.26 24.57
C LEU A 295 -30.05 9.20 23.46
N ALA A 296 -28.83 8.89 23.01
CA ALA A 296 -28.60 7.86 21.98
C ALA A 296 -29.07 6.47 22.43
N THR A 297 -29.00 6.13 23.73
CA THR A 297 -29.49 4.82 24.20
C THR A 297 -30.99 4.61 23.96
N THR A 298 -31.77 5.69 23.91
CA THR A 298 -33.22 5.65 23.64
C THR A 298 -33.51 5.71 22.14
N SER A 299 -32.83 6.61 21.41
CA SER A 299 -33.14 6.91 20.01
C SER A 299 -32.42 5.99 18.99
N ASP A 300 -31.24 5.46 19.36
CA ASP A 300 -30.44 4.52 18.57
C ASP A 300 -30.01 3.32 19.45
N PRO A 301 -30.95 2.43 19.81
CA PRO A 301 -30.66 1.27 20.65
C PRO A 301 -29.70 0.28 19.97
N GLU A 302 -29.60 0.36 18.65
CA GLU A 302 -28.66 -0.39 17.85
C GLU A 302 -27.25 0.20 17.89
N GLY A 303 -27.00 1.38 18.46
CA GLY A 303 -25.67 1.95 18.60
C GLY A 303 -24.95 2.23 17.28
N ARG A 304 -25.70 2.57 16.23
CA ARG A 304 -25.19 2.93 14.90
C ARG A 304 -24.31 4.19 14.94
N THR A 305 -24.60 5.14 15.81
CA THR A 305 -23.83 6.39 15.99
C THR A 305 -22.79 6.32 17.11
N ALA A 306 -22.67 5.16 17.78
CA ALA A 306 -21.88 5.03 19.02
C ALA A 306 -20.41 5.42 18.89
N TYR A 307 -19.83 5.27 17.70
CA TYR A 307 -18.43 5.60 17.45
C TYR A 307 -18.16 7.11 17.59
N HIS A 308 -19.13 7.98 17.24
CA HIS A 308 -18.96 9.42 17.39
C HIS A 308 -18.74 9.81 18.85
N TYR A 309 -19.51 9.25 19.78
CA TYR A 309 -19.39 9.56 21.21
C TYR A 309 -18.07 9.04 21.77
N SER A 310 -17.70 7.79 21.42
CA SER A 310 -16.40 7.22 21.80
C SER A 310 -15.24 8.08 21.27
N TRP A 311 -15.35 8.57 20.04
CA TRP A 311 -14.33 9.41 19.43
C TRP A 311 -14.27 10.81 20.06
N MET A 312 -15.43 11.45 20.31
CA MET A 312 -15.53 12.73 21.00
C MET A 312 -14.92 12.67 22.41
N LYS A 313 -15.19 11.60 23.18
CA LYS A 313 -14.54 11.37 24.48
C LYS A 313 -13.03 11.23 24.34
N GLY A 314 -12.56 10.41 23.40
CA GLY A 314 -11.13 10.25 23.13
C GLY A 314 -10.44 11.57 22.81
N ARG A 315 -11.04 12.39 21.94
CA ARG A 315 -10.56 13.74 21.62
C ARG A 315 -10.59 14.67 22.83
N TRP A 316 -11.68 14.69 23.58
CA TRP A 316 -11.81 15.52 24.79
C TRP A 316 -10.70 15.23 25.81
N HIS A 317 -10.38 13.95 26.05
CA HIS A 317 -9.30 13.58 26.96
C HIS A 317 -7.93 14.03 26.43
N VAL A 318 -7.65 13.91 25.12
CA VAL A 318 -6.39 14.41 24.53
C VAL A 318 -6.28 15.93 24.64
N LEU A 319 -7.36 16.65 24.35
CA LEU A 319 -7.42 18.13 24.49
C LEU A 319 -7.28 18.60 25.94
N SER A 320 -7.56 17.71 26.89
CA SER A 320 -7.42 17.92 28.34
C SER A 320 -6.07 17.46 28.91
N GLY A 321 -5.14 16.97 28.07
CA GLY A 321 -3.84 16.44 28.51
C GLY A 321 -3.89 15.01 29.10
N GLN A 322 -5.05 14.37 29.10
CA GLN A 322 -5.29 13.04 29.69
C GLN A 322 -5.04 11.92 28.67
N TYR A 323 -3.81 11.78 28.20
CA TYR A 323 -3.46 10.86 27.10
C TYR A 323 -3.75 9.39 27.40
N GLN A 324 -3.53 8.96 28.64
CA GLN A 324 -3.68 7.55 29.03
C GLN A 324 -5.16 7.14 29.11
N GLU A 325 -6.04 8.07 29.49
CA GLU A 325 -7.49 7.87 29.57
C GLU A 325 -8.17 7.97 28.19
N ALA A 326 -7.59 8.75 27.27
CA ALA A 326 -8.09 8.86 25.91
C ALA A 326 -8.01 7.53 25.12
N LEU A 327 -7.00 6.71 25.39
CA LEU A 327 -6.68 5.56 24.54
C LEU A 327 -7.80 4.48 24.48
N PRO A 328 -8.40 4.04 25.60
CA PRO A 328 -9.55 3.13 25.57
C PRO A 328 -10.73 3.67 24.73
N HIS A 329 -10.96 4.98 24.76
CA HIS A 329 -12.01 5.63 23.97
C HIS A 329 -11.71 5.59 22.48
N TYR A 330 -10.46 5.86 22.07
CA TYR A 330 -10.03 5.69 20.67
C TYR A 330 -10.11 4.25 20.19
N LYS A 331 -9.75 3.28 21.04
CA LYS A 331 -9.87 1.85 20.69
C LYS A 331 -11.32 1.47 20.42
N LYS A 332 -12.24 1.87 21.31
CA LYS A 332 -13.68 1.64 21.13
C LYS A 332 -14.23 2.36 19.90
N ALA A 333 -13.83 3.61 19.68
CA ALA A 333 -14.21 4.38 18.49
C ALA A 333 -13.76 3.70 17.20
N PHE A 334 -12.50 3.24 17.15
CA PHE A 334 -11.94 2.54 16.01
C PHE A 334 -12.69 1.23 15.69
N GLU A 335 -12.95 0.40 16.70
CA GLU A 335 -13.69 -0.85 16.55
C GLU A 335 -15.12 -0.63 16.01
N GLN A 336 -15.77 0.45 16.43
CA GLN A 336 -17.14 0.82 16.00
C GLN A 336 -17.17 1.52 14.63
N ALA A 337 -16.11 2.25 14.27
CA ALA A 337 -16.01 3.06 13.05
C ALA A 337 -15.55 2.25 11.82
N CYS A 338 -14.76 1.18 12.01
CA CYS A 338 -14.30 0.32 10.92
C CYS A 338 -15.49 -0.20 10.10
N TYR A 339 -15.41 -0.09 8.77
CA TYR A 339 -16.48 -0.48 7.85
C TYR A 339 -17.81 0.29 8.05
N ARG A 340 -17.73 1.52 8.57
CA ARG A 340 -18.88 2.43 8.79
C ARG A 340 -18.57 3.89 8.47
N ALA A 341 -17.52 4.44 9.06
CA ALA A 341 -17.31 5.89 9.21
C ALA A 341 -16.78 6.62 7.96
N GLY A 342 -16.64 5.93 6.82
CA GLY A 342 -16.13 6.54 5.60
C GLY A 342 -14.76 7.18 5.80
N HIS A 343 -14.63 8.45 5.39
CA HIS A 343 -13.37 9.20 5.46
C HIS A 343 -12.91 9.45 6.90
N GLN A 344 -13.83 9.49 7.86
CA GLN A 344 -13.53 9.77 9.27
C GLN A 344 -12.69 8.68 9.91
N VAL A 345 -12.72 7.44 9.38
CA VAL A 345 -11.84 6.37 9.84
C VAL A 345 -10.36 6.73 9.68
N LYS A 346 -10.01 7.52 8.66
CA LYS A 346 -8.64 8.00 8.43
C LYS A 346 -8.21 8.90 9.59
N ASP A 347 -9.07 9.81 10.03
CA ASP A 347 -8.79 10.71 11.15
C ASP A 347 -8.68 9.94 12.47
N ILE A 348 -9.58 8.98 12.72
CA ILE A 348 -9.52 8.12 13.91
C ILE A 348 -8.22 7.33 13.94
N ILE A 349 -7.83 6.71 12.81
CA ILE A 349 -6.57 5.95 12.71
C ILE A 349 -5.37 6.89 12.89
N SER A 350 -5.39 8.10 12.31
CA SER A 350 -4.30 9.09 12.48
C SER A 350 -4.11 9.45 13.95
N GLU A 351 -5.18 9.93 14.59
CA GLU A 351 -5.17 10.38 15.99
C GLU A 351 -4.79 9.25 16.95
N ALA A 352 -5.41 8.08 16.78
CA ALA A 352 -5.11 6.92 17.60
C ALA A 352 -3.68 6.41 17.39
N SER A 353 -3.14 6.50 16.16
CA SER A 353 -1.76 6.09 15.88
C SER A 353 -0.75 7.02 16.53
N CYS A 354 -0.95 8.33 16.43
CA CYS A 354 -0.09 9.34 17.06
C CYS A 354 -0.13 9.21 18.60
N LEU A 355 -1.32 9.04 19.18
CA LEU A 355 -1.48 8.85 20.63
C LEU A 355 -0.84 7.54 21.12
N SER A 356 -1.05 6.44 20.40
CA SER A 356 -0.47 5.14 20.75
C SER A 356 1.06 5.13 20.63
N ALA A 357 1.60 5.86 19.66
CA ALA A 357 3.05 6.00 19.49
C ALA A 357 3.68 6.88 20.58
N PHE A 358 2.96 7.92 21.03
CA PHE A 358 3.37 8.77 22.15
C PHE A 358 3.42 8.02 23.49
N LEU A 359 2.53 7.04 23.69
CA LEU A 359 2.48 6.22 24.90
C LEU A 359 3.35 4.95 24.78
N PRO A 360 4.45 4.80 25.54
CA PRO A 360 5.47 3.77 25.29
C PRO A 360 4.99 2.31 25.45
N LYS A 361 3.87 2.08 26.14
CA LYS A 361 3.36 0.73 26.48
C LYS A 361 2.41 0.15 25.43
N GLU A 362 1.95 0.94 24.45
CA GLU A 362 0.74 0.60 23.67
C GLU A 362 1.02 0.24 22.21
N ARG A 363 2.09 -0.55 22.00
CA ARG A 363 2.51 -1.01 20.65
C ARG A 363 1.53 -1.99 20.00
N VAL A 364 0.76 -2.72 20.79
CA VAL A 364 -0.18 -3.75 20.30
C VAL A 364 -1.32 -3.11 19.51
N PHE A 365 -1.93 -2.07 20.07
CA PHE A 365 -3.01 -1.35 19.41
C PHE A 365 -2.51 -0.59 18.18
N LEU A 366 -1.33 0.04 18.25
CA LEU A 366 -0.71 0.66 17.08
C LEU A 366 -0.44 -0.34 15.95
N LYS A 367 0.03 -1.54 16.28
CA LYS A 367 0.21 -2.61 15.30
C LYS A 367 -1.12 -2.98 14.62
N GLN A 368 -2.21 -3.09 15.39
CA GLN A 368 -3.55 -3.35 14.87
C GLN A 368 -4.03 -2.23 13.93
N LEU A 369 -3.88 -0.96 14.34
CA LEU A 369 -4.20 0.20 13.50
C LEU A 369 -3.42 0.16 12.18
N LYS A 370 -2.15 -0.25 12.21
CA LYS A 370 -1.33 -0.37 11.01
C LYS A 370 -1.76 -1.54 10.11
N HIS A 371 -2.11 -2.71 10.64
CA HIS A 371 -2.64 -3.81 9.81
C HIS A 371 -3.93 -3.41 9.08
N VAL A 372 -4.86 -2.74 9.78
CA VAL A 372 -6.10 -2.25 9.17
C VAL A 372 -5.80 -1.11 8.20
N GLY A 373 -4.90 -0.18 8.55
CA GLY A 373 -4.48 0.90 7.66
C GLY A 373 -3.84 0.39 6.37
N ILE A 374 -3.03 -0.68 6.40
CA ILE A 374 -2.50 -1.33 5.20
C ILE A 374 -3.65 -1.96 4.38
N THR A 375 -4.59 -2.63 5.04
CA THR A 375 -5.74 -3.27 4.38
C THR A 375 -6.64 -2.25 3.67
N LEU A 376 -6.84 -1.09 4.30
CA LEU A 376 -7.57 0.05 3.76
C LEU A 376 -6.74 0.90 2.78
N GLY A 377 -5.48 0.55 2.51
CA GLY A 377 -4.64 1.30 1.57
C GLY A 377 -4.25 2.71 2.06
N LEU A 378 -4.10 2.89 3.37
CA LEU A 378 -3.56 4.11 4.01
C LEU A 378 -2.05 4.06 4.23
N TYR A 379 -1.48 2.84 4.29
CA TYR A 379 -0.05 2.60 4.43
C TYR A 379 0.44 1.68 3.33
N ARG A 380 1.69 1.87 2.90
CA ARG A 380 2.37 0.93 2.02
C ARG A 380 2.61 -0.41 2.73
N LYS A 381 2.41 -1.51 2.01
CA LYS A 381 2.78 -2.86 2.47
C LYS A 381 4.31 -2.95 2.67
N PRO A 382 4.81 -3.41 3.83
CA PRO A 382 6.24 -3.61 4.02
C PRO A 382 6.74 -4.72 3.07
N GLU A 383 7.90 -4.51 2.44
CA GLU A 383 8.51 -5.51 1.55
C GLU A 383 9.25 -6.61 2.32
N ALA A 384 9.75 -6.28 3.51
CA ALA A 384 10.36 -7.20 4.47
C ALA A 384 10.30 -6.57 5.88
N GLY A 385 10.20 -7.40 6.91
CA GLY A 385 10.29 -6.96 8.31
C GLY A 385 8.96 -6.88 9.05
N SER A 386 9.00 -6.35 10.27
CA SER A 386 7.81 -6.22 11.11
C SER A 386 6.86 -5.18 10.55
N VAL A 387 5.55 -5.41 10.72
CA VAL A 387 4.52 -4.44 10.33
C VAL A 387 4.78 -3.07 10.93
N LEU A 388 5.32 -2.96 12.14
CA LEU A 388 5.70 -1.69 12.75
C LEU A 388 7.23 -1.63 12.91
N GLU A 389 7.86 -0.58 12.38
CA GLU A 389 9.29 -0.31 12.49
C GLU A 389 9.58 0.74 13.58
N ASP A 390 10.73 0.66 14.26
CA ASP A 390 11.03 1.54 15.41
C ASP A 390 11.00 3.04 15.05
N TRP A 391 11.44 3.41 13.84
CA TRP A 391 11.45 4.81 13.42
C TRP A 391 10.04 5.40 13.23
N GLU A 392 9.03 4.54 13.01
CA GLU A 392 7.64 4.96 12.85
C GLU A 392 7.03 5.39 14.18
N LEU A 393 7.47 4.78 15.29
CA LEU A 393 7.07 5.20 16.64
C LEU A 393 7.49 6.65 16.88
N ASP A 394 8.79 6.94 16.65
CA ASP A 394 9.32 8.29 16.82
C ASP A 394 8.60 9.28 15.89
N GLN A 395 8.36 8.90 14.64
CA GLN A 395 7.71 9.77 13.66
C GLN A 395 6.25 10.06 14.04
N LEU A 396 5.46 9.04 14.40
CA LEU A 396 4.05 9.21 14.77
C LEU A 396 3.89 9.96 16.09
N ALA A 397 4.75 9.68 17.08
CA ALA A 397 4.76 10.43 18.35
C ALA A 397 5.02 11.93 18.12
N LEU A 398 5.96 12.25 17.22
CA LEU A 398 6.23 13.63 16.82
C LEU A 398 5.06 14.29 16.07
N GLN A 399 4.12 13.54 15.47
CA GLN A 399 2.96 14.14 14.79
C GLN A 399 1.85 14.55 15.77
N LEU A 400 1.84 14.06 17.01
CA LEU A 400 0.76 14.33 17.97
C LEU A 400 0.53 15.84 18.22
N PRO A 401 1.56 16.69 18.43
CA PRO A 401 1.36 18.13 18.58
C PRO A 401 0.84 18.83 17.32
N LEU A 402 1.08 18.28 16.12
CA LEU A 402 0.53 18.84 14.86
C LEU A 402 -0.93 18.46 14.67
N GLU A 403 -1.30 17.24 15.04
CA GLU A 403 -2.69 16.79 15.03
C GLU A 403 -3.51 17.53 16.12
N PHE A 404 -2.90 17.80 17.28
CA PHE A 404 -3.51 18.53 18.41
C PHE A 404 -2.70 19.80 18.77
N PRO A 405 -2.79 20.85 17.95
CA PRO A 405 -2.06 22.09 18.15
C PRO A 405 -2.48 22.80 19.43
N ALA A 406 -1.56 23.58 20.00
CA ALA A 406 -1.77 24.34 21.23
C ALA A 406 -3.03 25.20 21.21
N CYS A 407 -3.33 25.81 20.06
CA CYS A 407 -4.49 26.68 19.87
C CYS A 407 -5.83 25.97 20.06
N GLY A 408 -5.90 24.64 19.95
CA GLY A 408 -7.16 23.90 20.12
C GLY A 408 -7.34 23.23 21.48
N ARG A 409 -6.33 23.28 22.36
CA ARG A 409 -6.37 22.66 23.69
C ARG A 409 -7.27 23.46 24.64
N PHE A 410 -7.79 22.78 25.67
CA PHE A 410 -8.56 23.46 26.71
C PHE A 410 -7.67 24.42 27.51
N ALA A 411 -8.21 25.57 27.92
CA ALA A 411 -7.46 26.60 28.64
C ALA A 411 -6.98 26.11 30.01
N GLU A 412 -7.69 25.14 30.58
CA GLU A 412 -7.45 24.48 31.86
C GLU A 412 -6.35 23.40 31.78
N CYS A 413 -5.91 23.03 30.59
CA CYS A 413 -4.89 22.00 30.37
C CYS A 413 -3.49 22.51 30.75
N GLN A 414 -2.69 21.66 31.39
CA GLN A 414 -1.26 21.93 31.54
C GLN A 414 -0.57 21.89 30.16
N GLN A 415 0.40 22.77 29.91
CA GLN A 415 1.14 22.81 28.66
C GLN A 415 2.15 21.64 28.61
N ASP A 416 1.66 20.47 28.20
CA ASP A 416 2.43 19.21 28.29
C ASP A 416 3.07 18.79 26.96
N LEU A 417 2.57 19.32 25.84
CA LEU A 417 3.15 19.10 24.52
C LEU A 417 3.91 20.37 24.11
N ALA A 418 5.14 20.20 23.64
CA ALA A 418 5.93 21.30 23.10
C ALA A 418 5.15 22.04 22.00
N ASP A 419 5.06 23.36 22.12
CA ASP A 419 4.41 24.24 21.14
C ASP A 419 5.30 24.52 19.93
N GLU A 420 6.57 24.07 19.97
CA GLU A 420 7.54 24.33 18.93
C GLU A 420 7.28 23.49 17.66
N PRO A 421 7.48 24.08 16.47
CA PRO A 421 7.33 23.37 15.21
C PRO A 421 8.33 22.21 15.17
N ILE A 422 7.83 20.98 14.95
CA ILE A 422 8.69 19.81 14.78
C ILE A 422 9.72 20.11 13.71
N GLN A 423 10.93 20.31 14.17
CA GLN A 423 12.08 20.33 13.35
C GLN A 423 12.26 18.88 12.88
N GLY A 424 11.88 18.59 11.62
CA GLY A 424 12.14 17.29 10.97
C GLY A 424 13.64 16.95 10.84
N TRP A 425 14.49 17.77 11.45
CA TRP A 425 15.94 17.72 11.46
C TRP A 425 16.36 17.50 12.91
N LEU A 426 17.33 16.63 13.13
CA LEU A 426 17.94 16.46 14.44
C LEU A 426 18.72 17.75 14.77
N PHE A 427 18.14 18.62 15.60
CA PHE A 427 18.83 19.79 16.11
C PHE A 427 19.66 19.37 17.32
N ILE A 428 20.92 19.11 17.01
CA ILE A 428 21.93 18.77 18.00
C ILE A 428 22.90 19.94 18.06
N ASP A 429 23.21 20.37 19.29
CA ASP A 429 24.18 21.43 19.53
C ASP A 429 25.55 21.04 18.97
N ARG A 430 25.89 21.63 17.81
CA ARG A 430 27.14 21.39 17.10
C ARG A 430 28.34 21.87 17.91
N ASP A 431 28.20 22.94 18.69
CA ASP A 431 29.29 23.51 19.48
C ASP A 431 29.59 22.65 20.70
N ALA A 432 28.55 22.10 21.34
CA ALA A 432 28.72 21.11 22.41
C ALA A 432 29.46 19.86 21.92
N ILE A 433 29.13 19.37 20.72
CA ILE A 433 29.81 18.20 20.14
C ILE A 433 31.24 18.51 19.72
N ALA A 434 31.50 19.69 19.15
CA ALA A 434 32.84 20.10 18.76
C ALA A 434 33.83 20.16 19.94
N LYS A 435 33.34 20.55 21.14
CA LYS A 435 34.15 20.60 22.38
C LYS A 435 34.34 19.24 23.05
N LEU A 436 33.67 18.20 22.56
CA LEU A 436 33.62 16.90 23.18
C LEU A 436 34.92 16.12 22.94
N LYS A 437 35.64 15.77 24.02
CA LYS A 437 36.86 14.97 23.90
C LYS A 437 36.52 13.50 23.57
N PRO A 438 37.24 12.84 22.65
CA PRO A 438 37.09 11.41 22.38
C PRO A 438 37.62 10.59 23.56
N ASP A 439 36.91 9.52 23.94
CA ASP A 439 37.39 8.53 24.89
C ASP A 439 38.28 7.53 24.16
N LEU A 440 39.59 7.70 24.30
CA LEU A 440 40.61 6.87 23.65
C LEU A 440 40.85 5.53 24.40
N LYS A 441 40.42 5.40 25.65
CA LYS A 441 40.56 4.14 26.42
C LYS A 441 39.55 3.10 25.97
N THR A 442 38.35 3.56 25.60
CA THR A 442 37.27 2.73 25.05
C THR A 442 36.79 3.30 23.71
N PRO A 443 37.53 3.06 22.61
CA PRO A 443 37.22 3.66 21.31
C PRO A 443 35.81 3.36 20.78
N SER A 444 35.27 2.16 21.08
CA SER A 444 33.91 1.70 20.73
C SER A 444 32.79 2.24 21.62
N ARG A 445 33.10 3.13 22.58
CA ARG A 445 32.09 3.64 23.52
C ARG A 445 30.91 4.27 22.79
N VAL A 446 29.71 3.91 23.21
CA VAL A 446 28.46 4.50 22.72
C VAL A 446 28.08 5.70 23.61
N ARG A 447 27.84 6.85 22.99
CA ARG A 447 27.50 8.10 23.68
C ARG A 447 26.03 8.44 23.50
N ALA A 448 25.42 8.93 24.58
CA ALA A 448 24.10 9.54 24.52
C ALA A 448 24.22 10.94 23.93
N VAL A 449 23.40 11.23 22.93
CA VAL A 449 23.30 12.52 22.24
C VAL A 449 21.87 12.98 22.43
N HIS A 450 21.74 14.16 23.02
CA HIS A 450 20.45 14.77 23.30
C HIS A 450 20.09 15.71 22.15
N SER A 451 18.92 15.50 21.55
CA SER A 451 18.30 16.48 20.63
C SER A 451 17.63 17.59 21.46
N ALA A 452 17.43 18.75 20.85
CA ALA A 452 16.62 19.83 21.42
C ALA A 452 15.20 19.34 21.79
N ASP A 453 14.66 18.38 21.04
CA ASP A 453 13.33 17.77 21.23
C ASP A 453 13.27 16.74 22.39
N GLY A 454 14.29 16.67 23.25
CA GLY A 454 14.36 15.72 24.37
C GLY A 454 14.68 14.27 23.97
N GLN A 455 14.75 13.96 22.68
CA GLN A 455 15.14 12.62 22.20
C GLN A 455 16.59 12.30 22.56
N VAL A 456 16.82 11.11 23.11
CA VAL A 456 18.16 10.61 23.42
C VAL A 456 18.53 9.51 22.43
N ARG A 457 19.52 9.78 21.59
CA ARG A 457 20.09 8.80 20.67
C ARG A 457 21.42 8.28 21.19
N ARG A 458 21.71 7.02 20.93
CA ARG A 458 22.94 6.35 21.38
C ARG A 458 23.78 6.00 20.16
N TRP A 459 24.93 6.64 20.01
CA TRP A 459 25.79 6.49 18.84
C TRP A 459 27.23 6.12 19.22
N PRO A 460 27.87 5.19 18.48
CA PRO A 460 29.31 4.97 18.59
C PRO A 460 30.08 6.28 18.39
N GLN A 461 31.16 6.48 19.14
CA GLN A 461 31.97 7.71 19.09
C GLN A 461 32.47 8.06 17.70
N LEU A 462 32.98 7.07 16.97
CA LEU A 462 33.53 7.28 15.63
C LEU A 462 32.45 7.78 14.66
N ARG A 463 31.29 7.12 14.66
CA ARG A 463 30.12 7.52 13.86
C ARG A 463 29.61 8.91 14.26
N LEU A 464 29.56 9.21 15.56
CA LEU A 464 29.16 10.53 16.07
C LEU A 464 30.05 11.62 15.47
N PHE A 465 31.36 11.55 15.67
CA PHE A 465 32.28 12.58 15.19
C PHE A 465 32.34 12.65 13.66
N ALA A 466 32.17 11.52 12.97
CA ALA A 466 32.07 11.50 11.53
C ALA A 466 30.85 12.28 10.99
N SER A 467 29.71 12.24 11.70
CA SER A 467 28.49 12.98 11.32
C SER A 467 28.68 14.50 11.32
N PHE A 468 29.64 15.01 12.11
CA PHE A 468 29.92 16.44 12.26
C PHE A 468 31.22 16.88 11.58
N GLY A 469 31.93 15.99 10.89
CA GLY A 469 33.17 16.34 10.17
C GLY A 469 34.35 16.67 11.10
N LEU A 470 34.38 16.09 12.31
CA LEU A 470 35.41 16.39 13.32
C LEU A 470 36.69 15.58 13.07
N VAL A 471 37.55 16.09 12.17
CA VAL A 471 38.74 15.42 11.64
C VAL A 471 39.70 14.93 12.73
N GLU A 472 40.11 15.81 13.64
CA GLU A 472 41.10 15.46 14.68
C GLU A 472 40.58 14.39 15.65
N GLN A 473 39.30 14.46 16.02
CA GLN A 473 38.66 13.48 16.89
C GLN A 473 38.51 12.12 16.21
N VAL A 474 38.14 12.11 14.92
CA VAL A 474 38.08 10.88 14.12
C VAL A 474 39.46 10.25 14.00
N LYS A 475 40.48 11.05 13.64
CA LYS A 475 41.87 10.57 13.50
C LYS A 475 42.38 9.96 14.81
N ALA A 476 42.21 10.67 15.93
CA ALA A 476 42.62 10.16 17.24
C ALA A 476 41.93 8.84 17.63
N LEU A 477 40.66 8.66 17.29
CA LEU A 477 39.94 7.41 17.51
C LEU A 477 40.44 6.28 16.62
N LEU A 478 40.68 6.55 15.33
CA LEU A 478 41.23 5.56 14.40
C LEU A 478 42.64 5.11 14.83
N ASP A 479 43.49 6.04 15.27
CA ASP A 479 44.83 5.74 15.79
C ASP A 479 44.78 4.95 17.10
N ALA A 480 43.73 5.14 17.91
CA ALA A 480 43.45 4.34 19.10
C ALA A 480 42.80 2.98 18.80
N GLY A 481 42.60 2.61 17.54
CA GLY A 481 42.02 1.32 17.13
C GLY A 481 40.49 1.26 17.20
N ALA A 482 39.80 2.39 17.02
CA ALA A 482 38.35 2.40 16.94
C ALA A 482 37.83 1.49 15.80
N PRO A 483 36.81 0.66 16.06
CA PRO A 483 36.22 -0.17 15.03
C PRO A 483 35.48 0.68 13.99
N VAL A 484 35.99 0.68 12.77
CA VAL A 484 35.45 1.45 11.62
C VAL A 484 34.09 0.95 11.12
N ASP A 485 33.76 -0.30 11.44
CA ASP A 485 32.60 -1.01 10.91
C ASP A 485 31.41 -1.10 11.89
N GLU A 486 31.48 -0.42 13.03
CA GLU A 486 30.34 -0.36 13.95
C GLU A 486 29.16 0.39 13.35
N LEU A 487 27.98 -0.25 13.41
CA LEU A 487 26.71 0.31 12.99
C LEU A 487 25.94 0.87 14.19
N ASP A 488 25.26 1.98 13.99
CA ASP A 488 24.35 2.54 14.99
C ASP A 488 22.98 1.81 15.02
N SER A 489 22.08 2.24 15.92
CA SER A 489 20.72 1.68 16.01
C SER A 489 19.86 1.86 14.75
N SER A 490 20.24 2.79 13.87
CA SER A 490 19.60 3.02 12.56
C SER A 490 20.28 2.25 11.42
N ASN A 491 21.24 1.38 11.76
CA ASN A 491 22.06 0.63 10.82
C ASN A 491 22.98 1.52 9.96
N ALA A 492 23.36 2.70 10.45
CA ALA A 492 24.25 3.63 9.77
C ALA A 492 25.70 3.45 10.25
N SER A 493 26.64 3.40 9.29
CA SER A 493 28.08 3.35 9.55
C SER A 493 28.69 4.76 9.66
N ALA A 494 29.90 4.85 10.26
CA ALA A 494 30.65 6.10 10.28
C ALA A 494 30.94 6.62 8.86
N LEU A 495 31.24 5.72 7.92
CA LEU A 495 31.47 6.04 6.51
C LEU A 495 30.24 6.67 5.84
N LEU A 496 29.05 6.10 6.05
CA LEU A 496 27.81 6.65 5.52
C LEU A 496 27.52 8.04 6.11
N CYS A 497 27.74 8.23 7.41
CA CYS A 497 27.57 9.53 8.04
C CYS A 497 28.56 10.58 7.52
N ALA A 498 29.81 10.19 7.25
CA ALA A 498 30.80 11.07 6.62
C ALA A 498 30.40 11.46 5.19
N LEU A 499 29.85 10.53 4.40
CA LEU A 499 29.27 10.83 3.07
C LEU A 499 28.14 11.86 3.17
N GLN A 500 27.20 11.67 4.10
CA GLN A 500 26.09 12.61 4.32
C GLN A 500 26.57 13.98 4.83
N HIS A 501 27.62 14.01 5.64
CA HIS A 501 28.24 15.26 6.07
C HIS A 501 28.85 16.00 4.86
N ALA A 502 29.62 15.28 4.02
CA ALA A 502 30.21 15.83 2.81
C ALA A 502 29.14 16.36 1.83
N GLU A 503 27.97 15.72 1.76
CA GLU A 503 26.82 16.25 1.01
C GLU A 503 26.40 17.64 1.47
N GLN A 504 26.34 17.83 2.79
CA GLN A 504 25.79 19.05 3.38
C GLN A 504 26.80 20.20 3.42
N THR A 505 28.09 19.90 3.60
CA THR A 505 29.13 20.91 3.86
C THR A 505 30.16 21.03 2.75
N GLY A 506 30.23 20.07 1.82
CA GLY A 506 31.29 19.96 0.82
C GLY A 506 32.65 19.49 1.37
N LYS A 507 32.75 19.20 2.68
CA LYS A 507 33.98 18.80 3.36
C LYS A 507 34.15 17.29 3.35
N ARG A 508 35.31 16.80 2.90
CA ARG A 508 35.55 15.39 2.60
C ARG A 508 36.65 14.75 3.46
N GLU A 509 37.36 15.53 4.27
CA GLU A 509 38.56 15.09 5.00
C GLU A 509 38.31 13.85 5.86
N VAL A 510 37.18 13.80 6.57
CA VAL A 510 36.76 12.62 7.35
C VAL A 510 36.42 11.42 6.46
N LEU A 511 35.77 11.65 5.32
CA LEU A 511 35.43 10.58 4.38
C LEU A 511 36.70 9.92 3.84
N ASP A 512 37.71 10.71 3.48
CA ASP A 512 38.97 10.18 2.95
C ASP A 512 39.73 9.37 4.01
N LEU A 513 39.80 9.86 5.26
CA LEU A 513 40.39 9.10 6.38
C LEU A 513 39.72 7.75 6.64
N LEU A 514 38.38 7.68 6.46
CA LEU A 514 37.65 6.43 6.64
C LEU A 514 37.85 5.49 5.45
N LEU A 515 37.86 6.00 4.21
CA LEU A 515 38.09 5.21 2.99
C LEU A 515 39.49 4.58 2.93
N GLU A 516 40.49 5.18 3.58
CA GLU A 516 41.83 4.58 3.73
C GLU A 516 41.83 3.29 4.56
N ARG A 517 40.77 3.06 5.36
CA ARG A 517 40.64 1.86 6.19
C ARG A 517 39.88 0.77 5.44
N HIS A 518 40.20 -0.48 5.76
CA HIS A 518 39.47 -1.63 5.24
C HIS A 518 38.12 -1.75 5.96
N HIS A 519 37.05 -1.86 5.18
CA HIS A 519 35.69 -2.05 5.66
C HIS A 519 35.16 -3.44 5.34
N GLN A 520 34.38 -4.02 6.26
CA GLN A 520 33.68 -5.28 5.99
C GLN A 520 32.59 -5.10 4.93
N ARG A 521 32.44 -6.12 4.07
CA ARG A 521 31.41 -6.15 3.02
C ARG A 521 29.99 -5.97 3.58
N SER A 522 29.69 -6.52 4.76
CA SER A 522 28.41 -6.36 5.46
C SER A 522 28.12 -4.89 5.80
N THR A 523 29.15 -4.13 6.21
CA THR A 523 29.04 -2.71 6.58
C THR A 523 28.94 -1.81 5.37
N ILE A 524 29.73 -2.06 4.31
CA ILE A 524 29.67 -1.28 3.06
C ILE A 524 28.30 -1.40 2.40
N ASN A 525 27.66 -2.58 2.50
CA ASN A 525 26.35 -2.85 1.92
C ASN A 525 25.19 -2.68 2.91
N ALA A 526 25.47 -2.16 4.12
CA ALA A 526 24.44 -1.93 5.12
C ALA A 526 23.42 -0.90 4.60
N VAL A 527 22.14 -1.26 4.73
CA VAL A 527 21.00 -0.40 4.38
C VAL A 527 20.47 0.23 5.66
N THR A 528 20.35 1.56 5.69
CA THR A 528 19.78 2.26 6.85
C THR A 528 18.30 1.95 7.02
N ARG A 529 17.83 1.74 8.25
CA ARG A 529 16.45 1.27 8.51
C ARG A 529 15.37 2.24 8.00
N ARG A 530 15.55 3.53 8.22
CA ARG A 530 14.54 4.55 7.92
C ARG A 530 14.55 4.97 6.45
N LYS A 531 15.68 5.51 5.97
CA LYS A 531 15.80 6.07 4.61
C LYS A 531 16.24 5.05 3.55
N GLN A 532 16.57 3.82 3.96
CA GLN A 532 17.05 2.75 3.09
C GLN A 532 18.28 3.14 2.25
N LEU A 533 19.14 4.00 2.79
CA LEU A 533 20.36 4.46 2.12
C LEU A 533 21.49 3.45 2.26
N THR A 534 22.33 3.37 1.22
CA THR A 534 23.63 2.70 1.21
C THR A 534 24.75 3.72 0.92
N PRO A 535 25.99 3.45 1.35
CA PRO A 535 27.15 4.27 1.00
C PRO A 535 27.30 4.48 -0.52
N LEU A 536 27.09 3.43 -1.33
CA LEU A 536 27.20 3.49 -2.78
C LEU A 536 26.18 4.46 -3.39
N MET A 537 24.91 4.42 -2.95
CA MET A 537 23.88 5.35 -3.43
C MET A 537 24.17 6.80 -3.04
N CYS A 538 24.65 7.05 -1.83
CA CYS A 538 25.06 8.39 -1.42
C CYS A 538 26.25 8.89 -2.26
N ALA A 539 27.25 8.06 -2.56
CA ALA A 539 28.36 8.44 -3.41
C ALA A 539 27.94 8.74 -4.86
N ILE A 540 26.99 7.96 -5.41
CA ILE A 540 26.33 8.25 -6.70
C ILE A 540 25.61 9.59 -6.63
N ASP A 541 24.91 9.88 -5.53
CA ASP A 541 24.19 11.13 -5.34
C ASP A 541 25.07 12.37 -5.12
N LEU A 542 26.36 12.17 -4.85
CA LEU A 542 27.34 13.24 -4.81
C LEU A 542 28.14 13.38 -6.11
N GLY A 543 28.00 12.43 -7.04
CA GLY A 543 28.79 12.40 -8.27
C GLY A 543 30.28 12.16 -8.00
N LEU A 544 30.63 11.49 -6.89
CA LEU A 544 32.01 11.21 -6.48
C LEU A 544 32.49 9.91 -7.13
N ALA A 545 32.91 10.01 -8.39
CA ALA A 545 33.31 8.84 -9.19
C ALA A 545 34.49 8.05 -8.60
N ASP A 546 35.44 8.75 -7.96
CA ASP A 546 36.57 8.14 -7.27
C ASP A 546 36.12 7.36 -6.02
N VAL A 547 35.21 7.94 -5.21
CA VAL A 547 34.63 7.24 -4.06
C VAL A 547 33.84 6.02 -4.48
N VAL A 548 33.04 6.11 -5.56
CA VAL A 548 32.30 4.95 -6.08
C VAL A 548 33.27 3.82 -6.45
N LYS A 549 34.36 4.13 -7.16
CA LYS A 549 35.39 3.13 -7.50
C LYS A 549 36.00 2.51 -6.24
N THR A 550 36.34 3.31 -5.24
CA THR A 550 36.88 2.81 -3.97
C THR A 550 35.90 1.90 -3.25
N LEU A 551 34.63 2.28 -3.17
CA LEU A 551 33.59 1.45 -2.54
C LEU A 551 33.43 0.10 -3.27
N ILE A 552 33.41 0.11 -4.61
CA ILE A 552 33.35 -1.12 -5.42
C ILE A 552 34.57 -2.00 -5.15
N MET A 553 35.78 -1.44 -5.14
CA MET A 553 37.02 -2.19 -4.84
C MET A 553 37.01 -2.81 -3.44
N GLN A 554 36.37 -2.14 -2.47
CA GLN A 554 36.20 -2.67 -1.11
C GLN A 554 35.02 -3.66 -0.98
N GLY A 555 34.30 -3.96 -2.07
CA GLY A 555 33.23 -4.97 -2.09
C GLY A 555 31.81 -4.43 -1.99
N ALA A 556 31.56 -3.17 -2.35
CA ALA A 556 30.22 -2.67 -2.55
C ALA A 556 29.49 -3.47 -3.63
N ASP A 557 28.30 -3.95 -3.31
CA ASP A 557 27.43 -4.67 -4.22
C ASP A 557 26.71 -3.68 -5.14
N VAL A 558 27.03 -3.76 -6.42
CA VAL A 558 26.49 -2.87 -7.47
C VAL A 558 25.03 -3.17 -7.83
N GLU A 559 24.46 -4.24 -7.28
CA GLU A 559 23.04 -4.59 -7.41
C GLU A 559 22.26 -4.40 -6.10
N GLN A 560 22.92 -3.99 -5.01
CA GLN A 560 22.25 -3.77 -3.72
C GLN A 560 21.19 -2.68 -3.83
N ARG A 561 19.92 -3.10 -3.71
CA ARG A 561 18.79 -2.19 -3.77
C ARG A 561 18.68 -1.34 -2.52
N ALA A 562 18.28 -0.10 -2.73
CA ALA A 562 18.22 0.95 -1.73
C ALA A 562 17.16 1.98 -2.12
N LEU A 563 17.00 3.01 -1.28
CA LEU A 563 15.92 4.00 -1.34
C LEU A 563 14.55 3.39 -1.06
N THR A 564 13.56 4.23 -0.88
CA THR A 564 12.22 3.80 -0.49
C THR A 564 11.53 3.00 -1.58
N ASP A 565 11.86 3.22 -2.85
CA ASP A 565 11.32 2.49 -4.01
C ASP A 565 12.17 1.30 -4.46
N SER A 566 13.20 0.90 -3.71
CA SER A 566 14.02 -0.30 -3.97
C SER A 566 14.73 -0.28 -5.34
N GLN A 567 15.41 0.83 -5.65
CA GLN A 567 16.18 1.03 -6.90
C GLN A 567 17.54 0.33 -6.84
N SER A 568 18.00 -0.21 -7.99
CA SER A 568 19.40 -0.62 -8.15
C SER A 568 20.29 0.61 -8.37
N PRO A 569 21.59 0.56 -8.02
CA PRO A 569 22.53 1.66 -8.21
C PRO A 569 22.54 2.23 -9.64
N LEU A 570 22.51 1.36 -10.65
CA LEU A 570 22.46 1.78 -12.05
C LEU A 570 21.13 2.46 -12.42
N TYR A 571 19.98 1.92 -11.95
CA TYR A 571 18.67 2.53 -12.18
C TYR A 571 18.60 3.94 -11.56
N TYR A 572 19.07 4.07 -10.32
CA TYR A 572 19.14 5.36 -9.62
C TYR A 572 20.02 6.35 -10.37
N LEU A 573 21.20 5.94 -10.82
CA LEU A 573 22.09 6.79 -11.60
C LEU A 573 21.42 7.33 -12.86
N VAL A 574 20.75 6.46 -13.64
CA VAL A 574 20.04 6.88 -14.87
C VAL A 574 18.95 7.90 -14.53
N SER A 575 18.23 7.71 -13.42
CA SER A 575 17.21 8.67 -12.96
C SER A 575 17.80 10.04 -12.57
N ARG A 576 19.00 10.08 -11.96
CA ARG A 576 19.68 11.35 -11.65
C ARG A 576 20.18 12.03 -12.92
N LEU A 577 20.69 11.25 -13.87
CA LEU A 577 21.20 11.74 -15.14
C LEU A 577 20.09 12.33 -16.01
N SER A 578 18.92 11.68 -16.08
CA SER A 578 17.80 12.15 -16.89
C SER A 578 17.28 13.52 -16.46
N GLY A 579 17.18 13.76 -15.16
CA GLY A 579 16.81 15.07 -14.60
C GLY A 579 17.79 16.19 -14.96
N LYS A 580 19.05 15.88 -15.26
CA LYS A 580 20.07 16.86 -15.69
C LYS A 580 20.03 17.16 -17.18
N VAL A 581 19.79 16.14 -18.00
CA VAL A 581 19.73 16.31 -19.46
C VAL A 581 18.47 17.06 -19.86
N ASN A 582 17.34 16.82 -19.19
CA ASN A 582 16.06 17.44 -19.49
C ASN A 582 15.40 18.07 -18.25
N PRO A 583 15.94 19.18 -17.71
CA PRO A 583 15.42 19.81 -16.49
C PRO A 583 13.99 20.33 -16.66
N THR A 584 13.62 20.78 -17.87
CA THR A 584 12.24 21.22 -18.16
C THR A 584 11.24 20.07 -18.03
N ARG A 585 11.59 18.87 -18.52
CA ARG A 585 10.73 17.69 -18.37
C ARG A 585 10.60 17.30 -16.91
N MET A 586 11.71 17.32 -16.16
CA MET A 586 11.70 17.09 -14.71
C MET A 586 10.79 18.09 -13.97
N LEU A 587 10.85 19.37 -14.31
CA LEU A 587 9.99 20.41 -13.73
C LEU A 587 8.50 20.14 -13.96
N VAL A 588 8.13 19.80 -15.21
CA VAL A 588 6.73 19.48 -15.57
C VAL A 588 6.26 18.23 -14.82
N THR A 589 7.07 17.16 -14.82
CA THR A 589 6.73 15.91 -14.13
C THR A 589 6.61 16.10 -12.61
N LEU A 590 7.51 16.84 -11.98
CA LEU A 590 7.46 17.12 -10.54
C LEU A 590 6.27 17.99 -10.17
N THR A 591 6.02 19.07 -10.94
CA THR A 591 4.84 19.92 -10.73
C THR A 591 3.56 19.09 -10.83
N ALA A 592 3.41 18.27 -11.88
CA ALA A 592 2.24 17.41 -12.04
C ALA A 592 2.08 16.42 -10.88
N ARG A 593 3.17 15.80 -10.42
CA ARG A 593 3.16 14.89 -9.26
C ARG A 593 2.78 15.59 -7.95
N MET A 594 3.23 16.81 -7.72
CA MET A 594 2.88 17.60 -6.52
C MET A 594 1.41 18.03 -6.50
N MET A 595 0.80 18.18 -7.68
CA MET A 595 -0.61 18.54 -7.83
C MET A 595 -1.57 17.34 -7.67
N GLN A 596 -1.05 16.12 -7.70
CA GLN A 596 -1.82 14.88 -7.51
C GLN A 596 -1.73 14.40 -6.07
N GLU A 597 -2.66 13.53 -5.66
CA GLU A 597 -2.51 12.84 -4.38
C GLU A 597 -1.30 11.90 -4.46
N PRO A 598 -0.41 11.94 -3.45
CA PRO A 598 0.78 11.09 -3.45
C PRO A 598 0.34 9.64 -3.38
N ASP A 599 0.90 8.80 -4.25
CA ASP A 599 0.73 7.35 -4.14
C ASP A 599 1.38 6.82 -2.84
N LEU A 600 1.12 5.55 -2.51
CA LEU A 600 1.61 4.94 -1.27
C LEU A 600 3.15 4.94 -1.16
N VAL A 601 3.87 4.91 -2.28
CA VAL A 601 5.34 4.92 -2.27
C VAL A 601 5.84 6.32 -1.89
N LEU A 602 5.24 7.37 -2.48
CA LEU A 602 5.58 8.75 -2.16
C LEU A 602 5.15 9.13 -0.74
N GLN A 603 3.98 8.68 -0.28
CA GLN A 603 3.52 8.86 1.10
C GLN A 603 4.52 8.28 2.12
N ASP A 604 4.93 7.02 1.91
CA ASP A 604 5.93 6.36 2.75
C ASP A 604 7.30 7.08 2.67
N THR A 605 7.67 7.57 1.49
CA THR A 605 8.88 8.37 1.29
C THR A 605 8.83 9.65 2.14
N LEU A 606 7.74 10.42 2.08
CA LEU A 606 7.61 11.66 2.85
C LEU A 606 7.72 11.41 4.37
N ARG A 607 7.10 10.33 4.88
CA ARG A 607 7.24 9.89 6.28
C ARG A 607 8.69 9.52 6.64
N ARG A 608 9.34 8.70 5.81
CA ARG A 608 10.72 8.23 6.02
C ARG A 608 11.73 9.37 5.97
N PHE A 609 11.53 10.39 5.15
CA PHE A 609 12.43 11.55 5.11
C PHE A 609 12.13 12.59 6.19
N GLY A 610 11.11 12.38 7.02
CA GLY A 610 10.85 13.21 8.21
C GLY A 610 10.33 14.59 7.87
N VAL A 611 9.63 14.71 6.74
CA VAL A 611 8.91 15.92 6.39
C VAL A 611 7.80 16.09 7.43
N GLY A 612 8.00 17.00 8.40
CA GLY A 612 7.05 17.22 9.50
C GLY A 612 5.64 17.52 9.03
N VAL A 613 5.49 18.08 7.83
CA VAL A 613 4.19 18.37 7.18
C VAL A 613 3.54 17.16 6.51
N ALA A 614 4.17 15.98 6.50
CA ALA A 614 3.65 14.79 5.82
C ALA A 614 2.42 14.18 6.51
N GLY A 615 2.21 14.46 7.80
CA GLY A 615 1.14 13.87 8.61
C GLY A 615 1.43 12.41 9.00
N ALA A 616 0.45 11.75 9.63
CA ALA A 616 0.58 10.34 10.02
C ALA A 616 0.75 9.40 8.81
N PHE A 617 0.01 9.63 7.72
CA PHE A 617 0.04 8.77 6.54
C PHE A 617 1.04 9.20 5.46
N GLY A 618 1.52 10.44 5.46
CA GLY A 618 2.32 10.99 4.36
C GLY A 618 1.50 11.67 3.26
N SER A 619 0.19 11.85 3.47
CA SER A 619 -0.76 12.39 2.49
C SER A 619 -1.03 13.90 2.63
N SER A 620 -0.45 14.57 3.64
CA SER A 620 -0.70 15.99 3.92
C SER A 620 0.05 16.91 2.96
N THR A 621 -0.39 16.92 1.69
CA THR A 621 0.12 17.78 0.61
C THR A 621 -0.91 18.80 0.11
N ALA A 622 -2.01 18.99 0.86
CA ALA A 622 -3.15 19.82 0.44
C ALA A 622 -2.74 21.24 0.00
N ALA A 623 -1.80 21.87 0.72
CA ALA A 623 -1.31 23.21 0.37
C ALA A 623 -0.67 23.28 -1.03
N LEU A 624 0.09 22.25 -1.43
CA LEU A 624 0.71 22.19 -2.76
C LEU A 624 -0.32 21.89 -3.84
N ARG A 625 -1.32 21.05 -3.55
CA ARG A 625 -2.39 20.69 -4.49
C ARG A 625 -3.34 21.84 -4.79
N SER A 626 -3.60 22.70 -3.80
CA SER A 626 -4.52 23.84 -3.95
C SER A 626 -3.90 25.08 -4.60
N HIS A 627 -2.56 25.16 -4.65
CA HIS A 627 -1.84 26.34 -5.16
C HIS A 627 -0.77 25.97 -6.18
N GLN A 628 -1.14 26.01 -7.47
CA GLN A 628 -0.24 25.66 -8.58
C GLN A 628 1.05 26.49 -8.60
N GLU A 629 0.98 27.79 -8.29
CA GLU A 629 2.16 28.67 -8.25
C GLU A 629 3.19 28.20 -7.20
N LEU A 630 2.71 27.79 -6.03
CA LEU A 630 3.55 27.25 -4.96
C LEU A 630 4.18 25.92 -5.41
N ALA A 631 3.40 25.04 -6.03
CA ALA A 631 3.91 23.76 -6.56
C ALA A 631 5.01 23.98 -7.61
N VAL A 632 4.82 24.92 -8.55
CA VAL A 632 5.82 25.28 -9.56
C VAL A 632 7.07 25.86 -8.91
N ALA A 633 6.93 26.75 -7.93
CA ALA A 633 8.07 27.35 -7.23
C ALA A 633 8.90 26.30 -6.48
N VAL A 634 8.25 25.40 -5.75
CA VAL A 634 8.91 24.30 -5.03
C VAL A 634 9.57 23.33 -6.01
N ALA A 635 8.86 22.93 -7.07
CA ALA A 635 9.41 22.04 -8.10
C ALA A 635 10.64 22.67 -8.78
N LYS A 636 10.59 23.98 -9.08
CA LYS A 636 11.72 24.71 -9.65
C LYS A 636 12.92 24.72 -8.70
N ALA A 637 12.72 25.01 -7.42
CA ALA A 637 13.79 24.99 -6.43
C ALA A 637 14.45 23.60 -6.32
N LEU A 638 13.67 22.53 -6.36
CA LEU A 638 14.19 21.15 -6.37
C LEU A 638 14.97 20.83 -7.65
N VAL A 639 14.50 21.28 -8.81
CA VAL A 639 15.21 21.11 -10.10
C VAL A 639 16.53 21.88 -10.09
N ASP A 640 16.52 23.14 -9.67
CA ASP A 640 17.71 23.98 -9.61
C ASP A 640 18.77 23.39 -8.65
N GLN A 641 18.32 22.89 -7.49
CA GLN A 641 19.17 22.16 -6.55
C GLN A 641 19.73 20.87 -7.17
N HIS A 642 18.89 20.08 -7.86
CA HIS A 642 19.32 18.84 -8.51
C HIS A 642 20.35 19.11 -9.61
N VAL A 643 20.09 20.08 -10.49
CA VAL A 643 20.94 20.44 -11.63
C VAL A 643 22.30 20.93 -11.15
N SER A 644 22.35 21.81 -10.14
CA SER A 644 23.59 22.41 -9.62
C SER A 644 24.54 21.43 -8.91
N ARG A 645 24.03 20.34 -8.31
CA ARG A 645 24.84 19.42 -7.48
C ARG A 645 25.95 18.67 -8.23
N GLN A 646 25.70 18.22 -9.47
CA GLN A 646 26.63 17.33 -10.18
C GLN A 646 26.67 17.60 -11.68
N SER A 647 27.74 17.14 -12.33
CA SER A 647 27.91 17.26 -13.79
C SER A 647 27.64 15.93 -14.51
N VAL A 648 27.11 16.01 -15.72
CA VAL A 648 26.89 14.85 -16.61
C VAL A 648 28.16 13.99 -16.79
N PRO A 649 29.37 14.55 -17.02
CA PRO A 649 30.58 13.74 -17.17
C PRO A 649 30.94 12.92 -15.91
N LYS A 650 30.70 13.45 -14.71
CA LYS A 650 30.94 12.73 -13.46
C LYS A 650 30.02 11.51 -13.35
N LEU A 651 28.73 11.68 -13.66
CA LEU A 651 27.76 10.58 -13.67
C LEU A 651 28.08 9.53 -14.75
N MET A 652 28.53 9.93 -15.93
CA MET A 652 28.96 8.98 -16.97
C MET A 652 30.16 8.14 -16.55
N ARG A 653 31.13 8.73 -15.82
CA ARG A 653 32.26 7.96 -15.24
C ARG A 653 31.79 6.96 -14.18
N ILE A 654 30.78 7.31 -13.40
CA ILE A 654 30.19 6.41 -12.41
C ILE A 654 29.43 5.27 -13.12
N ALA A 655 28.67 5.58 -14.16
CA ALA A 655 27.97 4.58 -14.96
C ALA A 655 28.94 3.54 -15.55
N ALA A 656 30.06 4.01 -16.12
CA ALA A 656 31.12 3.13 -16.61
C ALA A 656 31.70 2.24 -15.50
N ALA A 657 32.00 2.81 -14.32
CA ALA A 657 32.52 2.04 -13.19
C ALA A 657 31.52 0.96 -12.69
N LEU A 658 30.23 1.29 -12.61
CA LEU A 658 29.19 0.34 -12.20
C LEU A 658 29.05 -0.81 -13.23
N LEU A 659 29.01 -0.47 -14.52
CA LEU A 659 28.89 -1.46 -15.60
C LEU A 659 30.16 -2.32 -15.75
N GLU A 660 31.34 -1.77 -15.47
CA GLU A 660 32.60 -2.52 -15.34
C GLU A 660 32.59 -3.51 -14.20
N ALA A 661 31.95 -3.15 -13.10
CA ALA A 661 31.77 -4.00 -11.94
C ALA A 661 30.63 -5.03 -12.09
N GLY A 662 29.95 -5.07 -13.24
CA GLY A 662 28.90 -6.05 -13.53
C GLY A 662 27.48 -5.62 -13.17
N ALA A 663 27.22 -4.31 -13.02
CA ALA A 663 25.86 -3.82 -12.85
C ALA A 663 24.97 -4.21 -14.04
N ASN A 664 23.77 -4.70 -13.77
CA ASN A 664 22.88 -5.28 -14.77
C ASN A 664 22.01 -4.20 -15.46
N PRO A 665 22.20 -3.93 -16.76
CA PRO A 665 21.37 -2.98 -17.50
C PRO A 665 19.90 -3.39 -17.63
N ASN A 666 19.61 -4.67 -17.43
CA ASN A 666 18.30 -5.29 -17.53
C ASN A 666 17.65 -5.53 -16.15
N ALA A 667 18.20 -4.94 -15.08
CA ALA A 667 17.65 -5.05 -13.74
C ALA A 667 16.22 -4.49 -13.69
N SER A 668 15.22 -5.37 -13.57
CA SER A 668 13.81 -4.99 -13.52
C SER A 668 13.48 -4.20 -12.25
N HIS A 669 12.81 -3.07 -12.40
CA HIS A 669 12.37 -2.25 -11.28
C HIS A 669 10.84 -2.33 -11.09
N LYS A 670 10.36 -2.11 -9.86
CA LYS A 670 8.94 -2.29 -9.50
C LYS A 670 8.11 -1.01 -9.64
N TYR A 671 8.72 0.18 -9.49
CA TYR A 671 8.02 1.46 -9.39
C TYR A 671 8.77 2.58 -10.14
N PRO A 672 8.17 3.40 -11.01
CA PRO A 672 6.75 3.63 -11.16
C PRO A 672 6.07 2.60 -12.05
N VAL A 673 6.84 1.89 -12.89
CA VAL A 673 6.32 0.92 -13.85
C VAL A 673 7.01 -0.43 -13.58
N PRO A 674 6.26 -1.49 -13.20
CA PRO A 674 6.85 -2.80 -12.98
C PRO A 674 7.53 -3.33 -14.26
N GLY A 675 8.71 -3.92 -14.13
CA GLY A 675 9.48 -4.43 -15.27
C GLY A 675 10.42 -3.41 -15.91
N ARG A 676 10.31 -2.12 -15.59
CA ARG A 676 11.13 -1.06 -16.21
C ARG A 676 12.61 -1.22 -15.84
N THR A 677 13.50 -1.24 -16.83
CA THR A 677 14.95 -1.45 -16.64
C THR A 677 15.76 -0.15 -16.75
N PRO A 678 17.02 -0.11 -16.27
CA PRO A 678 17.94 1.02 -16.53
C PRO A 678 18.08 1.34 -18.02
N LEU A 679 18.17 0.33 -18.88
CA LEU A 679 18.24 0.49 -20.33
C LEU A 679 17.00 1.19 -20.91
N MET A 680 15.81 0.78 -20.46
CA MET A 680 14.55 1.40 -20.86
C MET A 680 14.44 2.85 -20.39
N LEU A 681 14.93 3.18 -19.19
CA LEU A 681 14.98 4.57 -18.73
C LEU A 681 15.90 5.44 -19.58
N ALA A 682 17.04 4.90 -20.02
CA ALA A 682 17.92 5.61 -20.95
C ALA A 682 17.25 5.85 -22.31
N ALA A 683 16.47 4.87 -22.80
CA ALA A 683 15.63 5.05 -23.98
C ALA A 683 14.54 6.12 -23.78
N GLU A 684 13.86 6.12 -22.63
CA GLU A 684 12.81 7.09 -22.29
C GLU A 684 13.31 8.54 -22.27
N HIS A 685 14.57 8.76 -21.88
CA HIS A 685 15.16 10.08 -21.71
C HIS A 685 16.18 10.48 -22.79
N ASP A 686 16.27 9.70 -23.87
CA ASP A 686 17.16 9.92 -25.03
C ASP A 686 18.66 9.98 -24.68
N LEU A 687 19.10 9.15 -23.73
CA LEU A 687 20.48 9.10 -23.22
C LEU A 687 21.36 8.16 -24.07
N THR A 688 21.65 8.52 -25.31
CA THR A 688 22.30 7.62 -26.30
C THR A 688 23.67 7.11 -25.91
N GLU A 689 24.55 7.94 -25.35
CA GLU A 689 25.90 7.52 -24.94
C GLU A 689 25.85 6.46 -23.83
N LEU A 690 24.95 6.65 -22.85
CA LEU A 690 24.74 5.68 -21.78
C LEU A 690 24.02 4.43 -22.30
N PHE A 691 23.09 4.60 -23.24
CA PHE A 691 22.38 3.49 -23.88
C PHE A 691 23.36 2.57 -24.62
N ASP A 692 24.23 3.12 -25.47
CA ASP A 692 25.29 2.37 -26.17
C ASP A 692 26.20 1.63 -25.18
N LEU A 693 26.68 2.33 -24.14
CA LEU A 693 27.51 1.72 -23.10
C LEU A 693 26.81 0.54 -22.39
N MET A 694 25.50 0.63 -22.15
CA MET A 694 24.73 -0.46 -21.55
C MET A 694 24.52 -1.64 -22.52
N ILE A 695 24.30 -1.37 -23.81
CA ILE A 695 24.20 -2.42 -24.84
C ILE A 695 25.52 -3.20 -24.94
N GLN A 696 26.66 -2.51 -24.95
CA GLN A 696 27.99 -3.13 -24.94
C GLN A 696 28.25 -4.03 -23.71
N ARG A 697 27.45 -3.87 -22.65
CA ARG A 697 27.56 -4.58 -21.37
C ARG A 697 26.39 -5.56 -21.15
N GLY A 698 25.72 -5.99 -22.22
CA GLY A 698 24.68 -7.02 -22.18
C GLY A 698 23.25 -6.48 -22.02
N GLY A 699 23.00 -5.21 -22.32
CA GLY A 699 21.66 -4.65 -22.36
C GLY A 699 20.77 -5.30 -23.44
N GLU A 700 19.54 -5.64 -23.08
CA GLU A 700 18.55 -6.31 -23.95
C GLU A 700 17.44 -5.31 -24.33
N PRO A 701 17.49 -4.66 -25.51
CA PRO A 701 16.54 -3.61 -25.86
C PRO A 701 15.15 -4.13 -26.22
N LEU A 702 15.02 -5.40 -26.64
CA LEU A 702 13.76 -6.05 -27.01
C LEU A 702 13.02 -6.69 -25.83
N ARG A 703 13.63 -6.71 -24.64
CA ARG A 703 12.96 -7.24 -23.45
C ARG A 703 11.81 -6.31 -23.08
N PRO A 704 10.58 -6.81 -22.91
CA PRO A 704 9.44 -5.98 -22.52
C PRO A 704 9.37 -5.78 -21.00
N ASP A 705 8.78 -4.66 -20.58
CA ASP A 705 8.34 -4.45 -19.20
C ASP A 705 6.99 -5.16 -18.92
N ALA A 706 6.42 -4.96 -17.72
CA ALA A 706 5.14 -5.60 -17.37
C ALA A 706 3.94 -5.09 -18.19
N HIS A 707 4.08 -3.96 -18.90
CA HIS A 707 3.08 -3.45 -19.84
C HIS A 707 3.31 -3.92 -21.27
N GLY A 708 4.31 -4.78 -21.50
CA GLY A 708 4.68 -5.24 -22.83
C GLY A 708 5.48 -4.22 -23.64
N GLN A 709 6.01 -3.16 -23.02
CA GLN A 709 6.80 -2.14 -23.72
C GLN A 709 8.29 -2.46 -23.68
N ASP A 710 8.92 -2.55 -24.84
CA ASP A 710 10.37 -2.67 -24.98
C ASP A 710 11.03 -1.30 -25.18
N SER A 711 12.36 -1.25 -25.32
CA SER A 711 13.10 0.01 -25.48
C SER A 711 12.73 0.75 -26.77
N TRP A 712 12.32 0.04 -27.83
CA TRP A 712 11.87 0.63 -29.09
C TRP A 712 10.55 1.36 -28.94
N LEU A 713 9.55 0.69 -28.36
CA LEU A 713 8.23 1.25 -28.10
C LEU A 713 8.31 2.44 -27.15
N ILE A 714 9.14 2.35 -26.11
CA ILE A 714 9.38 3.44 -25.16
C ILE A 714 10.05 4.62 -25.87
N ALA A 715 11.15 4.41 -26.59
CA ALA A 715 11.84 5.49 -27.31
C ALA A 715 10.92 6.18 -28.33
N ARG A 716 10.02 5.42 -28.99
CA ARG A 716 9.02 5.98 -29.91
C ARG A 716 7.96 6.80 -29.17
N ALA A 717 7.44 6.30 -28.05
CA ALA A 717 6.42 7.00 -27.25
C ALA A 717 6.95 8.34 -26.71
N PHE A 718 8.22 8.38 -26.30
CA PHE A 718 8.87 9.58 -25.75
C PHE A 718 9.61 10.43 -26.79
N GLN A 719 9.54 10.06 -28.07
CA GLN A 719 10.20 10.76 -29.18
C GLN A 719 11.72 10.90 -29.01
N SER A 720 12.37 9.89 -28.44
CA SER A 720 13.81 9.82 -28.20
C SER A 720 14.57 9.58 -29.51
N ARG A 721 14.79 10.67 -30.27
CA ARG A 721 15.30 10.62 -31.64
C ARG A 721 16.69 10.00 -31.73
N ARG A 722 17.58 10.28 -30.78
CA ARG A 722 18.97 9.82 -30.84
C ARG A 722 19.05 8.32 -30.56
N VAL A 723 18.30 7.82 -29.58
CA VAL A 723 18.19 6.38 -29.29
C VAL A 723 17.49 5.63 -30.43
N LEU A 724 16.43 6.17 -31.02
CA LEU A 724 15.78 5.56 -32.20
C LEU A 724 16.73 5.46 -33.41
N ASN A 725 17.54 6.50 -33.64
CA ASN A 725 18.57 6.48 -34.68
C ASN A 725 19.68 5.46 -34.37
N TYR A 726 20.02 5.27 -33.10
CA TYR A 726 20.98 4.24 -32.68
C TYR A 726 20.42 2.84 -32.94
N LEU A 727 19.18 2.57 -32.51
CA LEU A 727 18.53 1.27 -32.67
C LEU A 727 18.27 0.91 -34.14
N SER A 728 17.99 1.90 -35.00
CA SER A 728 17.82 1.64 -36.45
C SER A 728 19.12 1.33 -37.18
N ARG A 729 20.25 1.86 -36.69
CA ARG A 729 21.59 1.59 -37.25
C ARG A 729 22.20 0.29 -36.75
N ASN A 730 21.80 -0.15 -35.56
CA ASN A 730 22.29 -1.38 -34.92
C ASN A 730 21.08 -2.29 -34.60
N PRO A 731 20.47 -2.94 -35.61
CA PRO A 731 19.40 -3.90 -35.36
C PRO A 731 19.94 -5.05 -34.48
N CYS A 732 19.30 -5.25 -33.34
CA CYS A 732 19.66 -6.27 -32.35
C CYS A 732 19.25 -7.67 -32.74
#